data_AF-A0A6P6L9F9-F1
#
_entry.id   AF-A0A6P6L9F9-F1
#
_cell.length_a   1.000
_cell.length_b   1.000
_cell.length_c   1.000
_cell.angle_alpha   90.00
_cell.angle_beta   90.00
_cell.angle_gamma   90.00
#
_symmetry.space_group_name_H-M   'P 1'
#
loop_
_entity.id
_entity.type
_entity.pdbx_description
1 polymer ?
#
loop_
_entity_poly.entity_id
_entity_poly.type
_entity_poly.pdbx_seq_one_letter_code
_entity_poly.pdbx_strand_id
1 'polypeptide(L)'
;MLKMLTNSAWLFLLLGCAVSTLWGYPFRPPLDLDVTPRTTVLFNGLLGLRRFRGSTLNYSLLLLEEEAGLLYVGARGALYALQASDISSSSLQTIDWEASDDQKQQCLNKGKDNKTECFNHIRFLQRFNSTHLYTCGTHAFSPLCAYIDGREFKISSAFEEGREKCPYDPTKGYTGLLIDQQMYTASQYEFRSFPDIRRNSPNPTLRTEEAPTQWLQEADFVGSALVRKSVSGSVGDEDKIYFFFTEKSQELSPYFSHSRVARVARVCKRDRGGLLTLQKKWTSFLKARLVCSLPDYEFHFNVLRSVFFLEGSGPQDSVFYGIFGLEWKNVKASAICQYSILDIQWAFEGPYMESKEDSSSKWTQYTGKVPEPRPGSCITDQLRAKGINSSTNLPDDVLHFVRRHPLMYRQILPQKQRPLLFRRNVDYTKIAVHRVIGLDNQIYHVLFIGTDEGWMQKAVKINGQLHIIEELQLFEEPQPVESIIISEKQMSVYVGSPTSVVQLPLSTCSRYSSCFDCVMARDPFCAWDGLECVEITSHNRRANLTQDILNGNQGCDESTADDHVLHRSRSVMAGDDVLLQCELSSNLATPEWMLNGKELPGYGLDSGYRVGTDGLLVIEARPFQSGNYCCFALENGVHVPVVIYNLTVHQDLLAPPPMKPTKPRLTTANYWTIQTSPSDSPEDFHPTPVSPHFEFLSMRNMKVMYLSLITILGALCFVLTVVLLYVGFCLQGRRGKYSLRAAARTERKRGAHLELKTISSNCNGKPDTHDGLLQIVPGEATTSPNKELPPAPPPPPPPESEYVNGLSATLPSVLRKMNGNSYVLLRQTDGDTTSPLYYSFTEELNRILEKRKHTQLCSKPDESSV
;
A
#
# COMPACT_ATOMS: atom_id res chain seq x y z
N MET A 1 -25.89 -57.57 -17.02
CA MET A 1 -24.57 -56.91 -17.14
C MET A 1 -24.68 -55.39 -17.30
N LEU A 2 -25.11 -54.84 -18.45
CA LEU A 2 -24.98 -53.39 -18.75
C LEU A 2 -25.52 -52.44 -17.64
N LYS A 3 -26.68 -52.74 -17.05
CA LYS A 3 -27.28 -51.96 -15.93
C LYS A 3 -26.49 -51.99 -14.60
N MET A 4 -25.51 -52.88 -14.41
CA MET A 4 -24.66 -52.87 -13.20
C MET A 4 -23.44 -51.97 -13.39
N LEU A 5 -22.89 -51.89 -14.60
CA LEU A 5 -21.78 -50.99 -14.92
C LEU A 5 -22.17 -49.51 -14.73
N THR A 6 -23.41 -49.14 -15.09
CA THR A 6 -23.92 -47.76 -14.90
C THR A 6 -24.03 -47.35 -13.44
N ASN A 7 -24.49 -48.25 -12.56
CA ASN A 7 -24.62 -47.94 -11.12
C ASN A 7 -23.25 -47.86 -10.43
N SER A 8 -22.31 -48.75 -10.77
CA SER A 8 -20.94 -48.65 -10.26
C SER A 8 -20.25 -47.35 -10.69
N ALA A 9 -20.42 -46.94 -11.96
CA ALA A 9 -19.87 -45.68 -12.46
C ALA A 9 -20.43 -44.45 -11.71
N TRP A 10 -21.73 -44.42 -11.43
CA TRP A 10 -22.36 -43.38 -10.60
C TRP A 10 -21.83 -43.37 -9.16
N LEU A 11 -21.63 -44.55 -8.55
CA LEU A 11 -21.10 -44.64 -7.19
C LEU A 11 -19.64 -44.16 -7.11
N PHE A 12 -18.80 -44.47 -8.10
CA PHE A 12 -17.43 -43.95 -8.20
C PHE A 12 -17.38 -42.43 -8.49
N LEU A 13 -18.33 -41.89 -9.25
CA LEU A 13 -18.47 -40.43 -9.43
C LEU A 13 -18.84 -39.73 -8.11
N LEU A 14 -19.81 -40.27 -7.36
CA LEU A 14 -20.22 -39.74 -6.06
C LEU A 14 -19.11 -39.85 -5.01
N LEU A 15 -18.37 -40.97 -4.94
CA LEU A 15 -17.18 -41.05 -4.09
C LEU A 15 -16.06 -40.10 -4.57
N GLY A 16 -15.89 -39.89 -5.88
CA GLY A 16 -14.95 -38.92 -6.43
C GLY A 16 -15.25 -37.50 -5.95
N CYS A 17 -16.52 -37.09 -6.00
CA CYS A 17 -16.99 -35.80 -5.47
C CYS A 17 -16.91 -35.70 -3.93
N ALA A 18 -17.15 -36.79 -3.20
CA ALA A 18 -17.01 -36.83 -1.74
C ALA A 18 -15.53 -36.72 -1.31
N VAL A 19 -14.61 -37.36 -2.05
CA VAL A 19 -13.17 -37.26 -1.78
C VAL A 19 -12.61 -35.89 -2.19
N SER A 20 -13.07 -35.27 -3.28
CA SER A 20 -12.62 -33.92 -3.66
C SER A 20 -13.21 -32.80 -2.80
N THR A 21 -14.32 -33.03 -2.09
CA THR A 21 -14.80 -32.11 -1.04
C THR A 21 -14.08 -32.33 0.30
N LEU A 22 -13.78 -33.58 0.67
CA LEU A 22 -12.94 -33.90 1.85
C LEU A 22 -11.47 -33.49 1.68
N TRP A 23 -10.96 -33.42 0.45
CA TRP A 23 -9.64 -32.86 0.08
C TRP A 23 -9.81 -31.55 -0.70
N GLY A 24 -10.71 -30.68 -0.23
CA GLY A 24 -10.88 -29.33 -0.77
C GLY A 24 -9.57 -28.53 -0.69
N TYR A 25 -9.00 -28.25 -1.87
CA TYR A 25 -7.83 -27.39 -2.16
C TYR A 25 -6.91 -26.99 -0.99
N PRO A 26 -5.66 -27.48 -0.91
CA PRO A 26 -4.67 -26.93 0.02
C PRO A 26 -4.27 -25.48 -0.32
N PHE A 27 -4.68 -24.99 -1.49
CA PHE A 27 -4.52 -23.61 -1.92
C PHE A 27 -5.75 -22.78 -1.53
N ARG A 28 -5.90 -22.43 -0.25
CA ARG A 28 -6.54 -21.14 0.08
C ARG A 28 -5.66 -20.05 -0.56
N PRO A 29 -6.18 -19.20 -1.45
CA PRO A 29 -5.38 -18.12 -2.02
C PRO A 29 -4.95 -17.15 -0.90
N PRO A 30 -3.87 -16.36 -1.07
CA PRO A 30 -3.40 -15.43 -0.03
C PRO A 30 -4.29 -14.17 0.08
N LEU A 31 -5.56 -14.28 -0.34
CA LEU A 31 -6.61 -13.28 -0.21
C LEU A 31 -7.15 -13.22 1.23
N ASP A 32 -7.03 -14.30 2.02
CA ASP A 32 -7.29 -14.32 3.49
C ASP A 32 -6.44 -13.28 4.28
N LEU A 33 -5.47 -12.62 3.63
CA LEU A 33 -4.62 -11.56 4.20
C LEU A 33 -4.76 -10.21 3.46
N ASP A 34 -5.53 -10.14 2.37
CA ASP A 34 -5.71 -8.95 1.52
C ASP A 34 -6.96 -8.17 1.99
N VAL A 35 -6.84 -7.55 3.16
CA VAL A 35 -7.97 -6.96 3.90
C VAL A 35 -8.47 -5.68 3.22
N THR A 36 -9.77 -5.66 2.87
CA THR A 36 -10.47 -4.47 2.41
C THR A 36 -10.75 -3.50 3.59
N PRO A 37 -10.44 -2.20 3.46
CA PRO A 37 -10.83 -1.17 4.42
C PRO A 37 -12.35 -1.03 4.49
N ARG A 38 -12.93 -1.06 5.71
CA ARG A 38 -14.39 -0.96 5.90
C ARG A 38 -14.94 0.35 5.34
N THR A 39 -14.28 1.47 5.58
CA THR A 39 -14.71 2.78 5.06
C THR A 39 -13.58 3.47 4.30
N THR A 40 -13.89 4.06 3.15
CA THR A 40 -12.95 4.88 2.36
C THR A 40 -13.37 6.35 2.46
N VAL A 41 -12.51 7.19 3.04
CA VAL A 41 -12.74 8.62 3.21
C VAL A 41 -11.85 9.41 2.25
N LEU A 42 -12.47 10.00 1.23
CA LEU A 42 -11.80 10.90 0.30
C LEU A 42 -11.44 12.23 0.96
N PHE A 43 -10.53 12.98 0.35
CA PHE A 43 -9.95 14.23 0.88
C PHE A 43 -11.01 15.21 1.44
N ASN A 44 -12.11 15.43 0.70
CA ASN A 44 -13.20 16.34 1.08
C ASN A 44 -14.10 15.81 2.23
N GLY A 45 -13.97 14.54 2.63
CA GLY A 45 -14.75 13.91 3.71
C GLY A 45 -13.98 13.77 5.04
N LEU A 46 -12.75 14.30 5.12
CA LEU A 46 -11.95 14.32 6.34
C LEU A 46 -12.50 15.36 7.33
N LEU A 47 -12.76 14.91 8.57
CA LEU A 47 -13.25 15.76 9.65
C LEU A 47 -12.12 16.00 10.66
N GLY A 48 -12.11 17.16 11.31
CA GLY A 48 -11.07 17.55 12.28
C GLY A 48 -9.66 17.76 11.69
N LEU A 49 -9.49 17.62 10.37
CA LEU A 49 -8.21 17.80 9.67
C LEU A 49 -7.70 19.23 9.82
N ARG A 50 -6.50 19.38 10.36
CA ARG A 50 -5.72 20.64 10.29
C ARG A 50 -4.45 20.42 9.48
N ARG A 51 -3.92 21.48 8.88
CA ARG A 51 -2.75 21.42 7.98
C ARG A 51 -1.78 22.56 8.27
N PHE A 52 -0.51 22.22 8.41
CA PHE A 52 0.60 23.17 8.43
C PHE A 52 1.34 23.15 7.09
N ARG A 53 1.62 24.34 6.56
CA ARG A 53 2.49 24.55 5.40
C ARG A 53 3.29 25.83 5.62
N GLY A 54 4.59 25.68 5.81
CA GLY A 54 5.54 26.79 5.92
C GLY A 54 6.03 27.27 4.56
N SER A 55 7.15 28.00 4.58
CA SER A 55 7.84 28.53 3.39
C SER A 55 8.53 27.45 2.54
N THR A 56 8.69 26.23 3.05
CA THR A 56 9.50 25.18 2.45
C THR A 56 8.72 23.89 2.11
N LEU A 57 9.44 22.80 1.82
CA LEU A 57 8.92 21.49 1.37
C LEU A 57 9.64 20.36 2.13
N ASN A 58 9.22 19.10 1.90
CA ASN A 58 9.82 17.88 2.45
C ASN A 58 9.79 17.83 3.99
N TYR A 59 8.59 17.82 4.57
CA TYR A 59 8.33 17.79 6.01
C TYR A 59 8.54 16.36 6.58
N SER A 60 9.74 15.84 6.35
CA SER A 60 10.08 14.41 6.47
C SER A 60 10.34 13.93 7.89
N LEU A 61 10.58 14.85 8.85
CA LEU A 61 10.95 14.53 10.22
C LEU A 61 10.04 15.25 11.24
N LEU A 62 9.49 14.48 12.18
CA LEU A 62 8.64 14.97 13.27
C LEU A 62 9.21 14.54 14.64
N LEU A 63 9.21 15.47 15.60
CA LEU A 63 9.53 15.23 17.00
C LEU A 63 8.43 15.85 17.86
N LEU A 64 7.61 15.00 18.48
CA LEU A 64 6.58 15.42 19.44
C LEU A 64 7.17 15.49 20.85
N GLU A 65 6.91 16.60 21.56
CA GLU A 65 7.12 16.73 22.99
C GLU A 65 5.79 16.99 23.68
N GLU A 66 5.11 15.88 23.99
CA GLU A 66 3.73 15.83 24.46
C GLU A 66 3.49 16.60 25.77
N GLU A 67 4.46 16.58 26.69
CA GLU A 67 4.35 17.36 27.94
C GLU A 67 4.50 18.87 27.72
N ALA A 68 5.33 19.29 26.77
CA ALA A 68 5.46 20.70 26.37
C ALA A 68 4.31 21.18 25.47
N GLY A 69 3.52 20.27 24.90
CA GLY A 69 2.50 20.59 23.91
C GLY A 69 3.07 21.07 22.58
N LEU A 70 4.30 20.65 22.23
CA LEU A 70 5.01 21.10 21.04
C LEU A 70 5.24 19.97 20.03
N LEU A 71 5.08 20.28 18.75
CA LEU A 71 5.49 19.43 17.64
C LEU A 71 6.58 20.16 16.86
N TYR A 72 7.81 19.65 16.94
CA TYR A 72 8.93 20.14 16.14
C TYR A 72 8.99 19.41 14.80
N VAL A 73 9.24 20.15 13.72
CA VAL A 73 9.25 19.65 12.34
C VAL A 73 10.57 19.99 11.67
N GLY A 74 11.25 18.97 11.12
CA GLY A 74 12.41 19.13 10.25
C GLY A 74 11.98 19.05 8.77
N ALA A 75 12.26 20.10 8.01
CA ALA A 75 11.92 20.21 6.59
C ALA A 75 13.18 20.31 5.70
N ARG A 76 13.01 20.61 4.41
CA ARG A 76 14.09 21.15 3.58
C ARG A 76 14.28 22.63 3.93
N GLY A 77 15.51 23.04 4.23
CA GLY A 77 15.93 24.42 4.45
C GLY A 77 15.42 25.08 5.74
N ALA A 78 14.58 24.42 6.55
CA ALA A 78 13.98 25.01 7.74
C ALA A 78 13.67 23.97 8.84
N LEU A 79 13.59 24.47 10.07
CA LEU A 79 12.94 23.80 11.20
C LEU A 79 11.76 24.66 11.69
N TYR A 80 10.71 24.01 12.18
CA TYR A 80 9.53 24.67 12.74
C TYR A 80 9.21 24.12 14.13
N ALA A 81 8.69 24.97 15.02
CA ALA A 81 8.02 24.57 16.26
C ALA A 81 6.54 24.97 16.18
N LEU A 82 5.67 23.98 16.27
CA LEU A 82 4.22 24.11 16.17
C LEU A 82 3.58 23.80 17.53
N GLN A 83 2.42 24.39 17.83
CA GLN A 83 1.59 23.88 18.92
C GLN A 83 1.04 22.51 18.50
N ALA A 84 1.22 21.49 19.34
CA ALA A 84 0.68 20.15 19.08
C ALA A 84 -0.86 20.12 19.18
N SER A 85 -1.45 21.00 19.99
CA SER A 85 -2.90 21.19 20.10
C SER A 85 -3.53 21.66 18.77
N ASP A 86 -2.88 22.57 18.05
CA ASP A 86 -3.28 23.04 16.72
C ASP A 86 -2.06 23.44 15.87
N ILE A 87 -1.71 22.58 14.91
CA ILE A 87 -0.57 22.81 14.00
C ILE A 87 -0.77 23.94 12.99
N SER A 88 -2.01 24.42 12.82
CA SER A 88 -2.36 25.53 11.91
C SER A 88 -2.35 26.90 12.60
N SER A 89 -2.07 26.93 13.91
CA SER A 89 -1.99 28.16 14.70
C SER A 89 -0.85 29.09 14.24
N SER A 90 -1.09 30.40 14.31
CA SER A 90 -0.17 31.45 13.82
C SER A 90 1.04 31.71 14.73
N SER A 91 1.13 31.07 15.90
CA SER A 91 2.25 31.21 16.84
C SER A 91 3.45 30.35 16.44
N LEU A 92 3.85 30.45 15.17
CA LEU A 92 4.93 29.70 14.56
C LEU A 92 6.29 30.24 15.03
N GLN A 93 7.20 29.35 15.43
CA GLN A 93 8.63 29.68 15.52
C GLN A 93 9.38 28.90 14.43
N THR A 94 10.22 29.59 13.67
CA THR A 94 10.93 29.05 12.51
C THR A 94 12.43 29.31 12.65
N ILE A 95 13.24 28.33 12.27
CA ILE A 95 14.67 28.48 12.03
C ILE A 95 14.92 28.20 10.55
N ASP A 96 15.12 29.24 9.76
CA ASP A 96 15.64 29.10 8.40
C ASP A 96 17.11 28.68 8.47
N TRP A 97 17.43 27.52 7.90
CA TRP A 97 18.77 26.91 7.91
C TRP A 97 19.07 26.22 6.56
N GLU A 98 18.96 26.98 5.48
CA GLU A 98 19.29 26.53 4.13
C GLU A 98 20.82 26.57 3.86
N ALA A 99 21.28 25.85 2.85
CA ALA A 99 22.66 25.96 2.35
C ALA A 99 22.92 27.33 1.72
N SER A 100 24.11 27.89 1.93
CA SER A 100 24.54 29.11 1.23
C SER A 100 24.66 28.87 -0.27
N ASP A 101 24.50 29.91 -1.10
CA ASP A 101 24.51 29.72 -2.55
C ASP A 101 25.88 29.25 -3.07
N ASP A 102 26.99 29.64 -2.44
CA ASP A 102 28.31 29.05 -2.70
C ASP A 102 28.35 27.55 -2.43
N GLN A 103 27.74 27.09 -1.33
CA GLN A 103 27.65 25.67 -0.98
C GLN A 103 26.72 24.92 -1.94
N LYS A 104 25.65 25.56 -2.42
CA LYS A 104 24.82 25.03 -3.52
C LYS A 104 25.64 24.89 -4.81
N GLN A 105 26.38 25.91 -5.24
CA GLN A 105 27.23 25.84 -6.44
C GLN A 105 28.32 24.75 -6.30
N GLN A 106 28.95 24.61 -5.13
CA GLN A 106 29.87 23.50 -4.86
C GLN A 106 29.21 22.11 -4.91
N CYS A 107 27.91 22.02 -4.62
CA CYS A 107 27.13 20.80 -4.78
C CYS A 107 26.82 20.52 -6.26
N LEU A 108 26.43 21.54 -7.04
CA LEU A 108 26.21 21.42 -8.49
C LEU A 108 27.49 21.01 -9.23
N ASN A 109 28.64 21.58 -8.85
CA ASN A 109 29.95 21.23 -9.39
C ASN A 109 30.38 19.76 -9.09
N LYS A 110 29.69 19.06 -8.18
CA LYS A 110 29.84 17.61 -7.93
C LYS A 110 28.87 16.76 -8.76
N GLY A 111 28.13 17.35 -9.70
CA GLY A 111 27.16 16.67 -10.56
C GLY A 111 25.85 16.29 -9.87
N LYS A 112 25.37 17.13 -8.93
CA LYS A 112 24.16 16.89 -8.13
C LYS A 112 23.00 17.80 -8.54
N ASP A 113 21.77 17.34 -8.33
CA ASP A 113 20.56 18.01 -8.81
C ASP A 113 20.22 19.33 -8.08
N ASN A 114 19.80 20.34 -8.85
CA ASN A 114 19.51 21.69 -8.36
C ASN A 114 18.08 21.90 -7.85
N LYS A 115 17.18 20.91 -7.97
CA LYS A 115 15.77 20.99 -7.54
C LYS A 115 15.48 20.19 -6.29
N THR A 116 16.25 19.11 -6.07
CA THR A 116 16.03 18.11 -5.02
C THR A 116 17.25 17.91 -4.13
N GLU A 117 18.46 17.73 -4.68
CA GLU A 117 19.63 17.29 -3.90
C GLU A 117 20.39 18.42 -3.19
N CYS A 118 20.66 19.53 -3.88
CA CYS A 118 21.54 20.59 -3.38
C CYS A 118 20.86 21.60 -2.44
N PHE A 119 20.29 21.08 -1.36
CA PHE A 119 19.64 21.81 -0.27
C PHE A 119 20.05 21.23 1.09
N ASN A 120 19.75 21.94 2.19
CA ASN A 120 19.84 21.37 3.53
C ASN A 120 18.57 20.59 3.88
N HIS A 121 18.58 19.27 3.75
CA HIS A 121 17.51 18.42 4.27
C HIS A 121 17.83 18.05 5.71
N ILE A 122 16.94 18.40 6.65
CA ILE A 122 17.09 17.99 8.05
C ILE A 122 16.91 16.47 8.14
N ARG A 123 17.88 15.77 8.74
CA ARG A 123 17.87 14.30 8.89
C ARG A 123 17.82 13.85 10.35
N PHE A 124 18.18 14.71 11.29
CA PHE A 124 18.19 14.42 12.71
C PHE A 124 17.66 15.60 13.52
N LEU A 125 16.82 15.33 14.53
CA LEU A 125 16.32 16.30 15.50
C LEU A 125 15.84 15.56 16.76
N GLN A 126 16.54 15.71 17.90
CA GLN A 126 16.14 15.13 19.19
C GLN A 126 16.54 16.04 20.36
N ARG A 127 15.86 15.89 21.51
CA ARG A 127 16.16 16.58 22.77
C ARG A 127 17.51 16.09 23.33
N PHE A 128 18.44 17.03 23.56
CA PHE A 128 19.81 16.73 24.02
C PHE A 128 19.92 16.78 25.55
N ASN A 129 19.38 17.83 26.15
CA ASN A 129 19.26 18.01 27.60
C ASN A 129 17.96 18.80 27.90
N SER A 130 17.72 19.17 29.16
CA SER A 130 16.47 19.85 29.57
C SER A 130 16.20 21.22 28.91
N THR A 131 17.18 21.85 28.26
CA THR A 131 16.99 23.15 27.58
C THR A 131 17.18 23.07 26.07
N HIS A 132 18.05 22.20 25.56
CA HIS A 132 18.48 22.20 24.16
C HIS A 132 18.00 20.97 23.36
N LEU A 133 17.64 21.21 22.09
CA LEU A 133 17.59 20.19 21.04
C LEU A 133 18.95 20.10 20.34
N TYR A 134 19.24 18.98 19.68
CA TYR A 134 20.35 18.80 18.75
C TYR A 134 19.81 18.40 17.37
N THR A 135 20.29 19.06 16.33
CA THR A 135 19.83 18.91 14.94
C THR A 135 21.00 18.64 13.99
N CYS A 136 20.76 17.90 12.91
CA CYS A 136 21.70 17.77 11.80
C CYS A 136 20.98 17.71 10.44
N GLY A 137 21.61 18.24 9.40
CA GLY A 137 21.11 18.19 8.02
C GLY A 137 22.21 18.04 6.96
N THR A 138 21.80 17.68 5.73
CA THR A 138 22.70 17.36 4.61
C THR A 138 23.50 18.56 4.08
N HIS A 139 22.99 19.77 4.31
CA HIS A 139 23.54 21.07 3.94
C HIS A 139 24.24 21.10 2.56
N ALA A 140 23.48 20.70 1.52
CA ALA A 140 23.92 20.55 0.13
C ALA A 140 25.26 19.78 -0.03
N PHE A 141 25.26 18.51 0.39
CA PHE A 141 26.41 17.60 0.36
C PHE A 141 27.64 18.14 1.12
N SER A 142 27.39 18.72 2.30
CA SER A 142 28.39 19.15 3.27
C SER A 142 27.79 19.19 4.70
N PRO A 143 27.46 18.03 5.30
CA PRO A 143 26.56 17.98 6.46
C PRO A 143 27.03 18.78 7.67
N LEU A 144 26.08 19.43 8.34
CA LEU A 144 26.29 20.23 9.54
C LEU A 144 25.34 19.79 10.67
N CYS A 145 25.75 20.04 11.91
CA CYS A 145 24.93 19.89 13.11
C CYS A 145 24.94 21.16 13.97
N ALA A 146 23.92 21.35 14.79
CA ALA A 146 23.78 22.49 15.69
C ALA A 146 22.98 22.14 16.95
N TYR A 147 23.18 22.92 18.02
CA TYR A 147 22.26 22.95 19.15
C TYR A 147 21.24 24.07 18.96
N ILE A 148 20.00 23.81 19.36
CA ILE A 148 18.89 24.78 19.35
C ILE A 148 18.46 24.98 20.80
N ASP A 149 18.38 26.23 21.27
CA ASP A 149 17.71 26.53 22.53
C ASP A 149 16.20 26.28 22.36
N GLY A 150 15.64 25.40 23.18
CA GLY A 150 14.25 24.95 23.04
C GLY A 150 13.19 25.93 23.53
N ARG A 151 13.59 27.05 24.15
CA ARG A 151 12.69 28.11 24.65
C ARG A 151 12.62 29.29 23.68
N GLU A 152 13.75 29.70 23.11
CA GLU A 152 13.80 30.74 22.07
C GLU A 152 13.64 30.20 20.64
N PHE A 153 13.76 28.88 20.46
CA PHE A 153 13.80 28.16 19.19
C PHE A 153 14.76 28.81 18.18
N LYS A 154 16.02 28.97 18.62
CA LYS A 154 17.13 29.51 17.82
C LYS A 154 18.35 28.63 17.93
N ILE A 155 19.17 28.60 16.88
CA ILE A 155 20.51 28.01 16.94
C ILE A 155 21.34 28.78 17.98
N SER A 156 21.77 28.08 19.03
CA SER A 156 22.46 28.68 20.19
C SER A 156 23.96 28.38 20.23
N SER A 157 24.46 27.57 19.29
CA SER A 157 25.86 27.19 19.17
C SER A 157 26.48 27.64 17.84
N ALA A 158 27.81 27.65 17.78
CA ALA A 158 28.48 27.49 16.49
C ALA A 158 28.10 26.15 15.83
N PHE A 159 28.20 26.07 14.51
CA PHE A 159 27.94 24.83 13.78
C PHE A 159 29.05 23.80 14.02
N GLU A 160 28.66 22.54 14.29
CA GLU A 160 29.56 21.40 14.29
C GLU A 160 29.62 20.77 12.90
N GLU A 161 30.77 20.19 12.53
CA GLU A 161 30.85 19.31 11.36
C GLU A 161 29.91 18.09 11.57
N GLY A 162 29.03 17.85 10.59
CA GLY A 162 28.06 16.76 10.57
C GLY A 162 28.56 15.48 9.89
N ARG A 163 29.81 15.47 9.40
CA ARG A 163 30.47 14.27 8.87
C ARG A 163 30.37 13.13 9.88
N GLU A 164 30.07 11.94 9.39
CA GLU A 164 29.86 10.71 10.19
C GLU A 164 28.66 10.74 11.16
N LYS A 165 27.97 11.88 11.32
CA LYS A 165 26.72 12.06 12.09
C LYS A 165 25.47 12.07 11.20
N CYS A 166 25.57 12.66 10.02
CA CYS A 166 24.48 12.85 9.06
C CYS A 166 24.96 12.46 7.64
N PRO A 167 24.12 11.83 6.80
CA PRO A 167 24.46 11.56 5.41
C PRO A 167 24.64 12.85 4.60
N TYR A 168 25.46 12.77 3.55
CA TYR A 168 25.63 13.83 2.56
C TYR A 168 24.45 13.88 1.58
N ASP A 169 23.87 12.72 1.31
CA ASP A 169 22.85 12.47 0.30
C ASP A 169 21.48 12.27 0.99
N PRO A 170 20.45 13.10 0.68
CA PRO A 170 19.16 13.04 1.36
C PRO A 170 18.36 11.76 1.06
N THR A 171 18.71 11.02 0.00
CA THR A 171 18.03 9.77 -0.37
C THR A 171 18.52 8.55 0.41
N LYS A 172 19.65 8.66 1.12
CA LYS A 172 20.25 7.53 1.86
C LYS A 172 19.47 7.18 3.11
N GLY A 173 19.29 5.87 3.33
CA GLY A 173 18.79 5.32 4.58
C GLY A 173 19.62 5.80 5.77
N TYR A 174 18.91 6.34 6.76
CA TYR A 174 19.48 6.96 7.94
C TYR A 174 18.63 6.67 9.15
N THR A 175 19.29 6.44 10.29
CA THR A 175 18.63 6.46 11.59
C THR A 175 19.63 6.92 12.66
N GLY A 176 19.12 7.52 13.73
CA GLY A 176 19.94 7.92 14.86
C GLY A 176 19.14 8.09 16.14
N LEU A 177 19.83 8.00 17.27
CA LEU A 177 19.29 8.14 18.62
C LEU A 177 20.27 8.94 19.48
N LEU A 178 19.74 9.79 20.35
CA LEU A 178 20.48 10.59 21.31
C LEU A 178 20.12 10.10 22.72
N ILE A 179 21.05 9.38 23.35
CA ILE A 179 20.79 8.64 24.59
C ILE A 179 21.88 9.04 25.60
N ASP A 180 21.49 9.58 26.75
CA ASP A 180 22.42 10.07 27.78
C ASP A 180 23.44 11.11 27.22
N GLN A 181 23.00 11.99 26.31
CA GLN A 181 23.82 12.92 25.49
C GLN A 181 24.81 12.25 24.52
N GLN A 182 24.73 10.93 24.32
CA GLN A 182 25.54 10.17 23.38
C GLN A 182 24.77 9.97 22.06
N MET A 183 25.35 10.42 20.94
CA MET A 183 24.71 10.27 19.62
C MET A 183 25.13 8.94 18.98
N TYR A 184 24.15 8.09 18.70
CA TYR A 184 24.30 6.86 17.92
C TYR A 184 23.65 7.04 16.55
N THR A 185 24.32 6.62 15.47
CA THR A 185 23.81 6.81 14.09
C THR A 185 24.16 5.63 13.19
N ALA A 186 23.36 5.38 12.16
CA ALA A 186 23.63 4.37 11.15
C ALA A 186 23.29 4.89 9.74
N SER A 187 24.27 4.84 8.83
CA SER A 187 24.11 5.32 7.45
C SER A 187 25.25 4.85 6.53
N GLN A 188 25.08 5.07 5.22
CA GLN A 188 26.20 5.32 4.32
C GLN A 188 26.37 6.84 4.21
N TYR A 189 27.41 7.40 4.85
CA TYR A 189 27.52 8.85 5.03
C TYR A 189 27.96 9.56 3.74
N GLU A 190 29.09 9.14 3.17
CA GLU A 190 29.68 9.67 1.93
C GLU A 190 29.54 8.64 0.79
N PHE A 191 29.45 9.12 -0.46
CA PHE A 191 29.29 8.28 -1.67
C PHE A 191 30.32 7.13 -1.80
N ARG A 192 31.58 7.36 -1.39
CA ARG A 192 32.65 6.35 -1.41
C ARG A 192 32.83 5.61 -0.08
N SER A 193 32.06 5.95 0.96
CA SER A 193 32.12 5.28 2.27
C SER A 193 31.32 3.98 2.27
N PHE A 194 31.68 3.08 3.19
CA PHE A 194 30.87 1.90 3.49
C PHE A 194 29.80 2.22 4.54
N PRO A 195 28.63 1.54 4.51
CA PRO A 195 27.62 1.63 5.56
C PRO A 195 28.20 1.28 6.93
N ASP A 196 27.89 2.08 7.97
CA ASP A 196 28.52 1.98 9.29
C ASP A 196 27.54 2.39 10.42
N ILE A 197 27.51 1.62 11.51
CA ILE A 197 26.74 1.90 12.74
C ILE A 197 27.70 2.42 13.80
N ARG A 198 27.44 3.61 14.34
CA ARG A 198 28.40 4.42 15.11
C ARG A 198 27.84 4.97 16.43
N ARG A 199 28.74 5.30 17.36
CA ARG A 199 28.56 6.29 18.42
C ARG A 199 29.55 7.42 18.17
N ASN A 200 29.05 8.62 17.92
CA ASN A 200 29.83 9.78 17.46
C ASN A 200 30.30 10.69 18.60
N SER A 201 29.66 10.58 19.77
CA SER A 201 29.99 11.36 20.97
C SER A 201 29.57 10.58 22.22
N PRO A 202 30.29 10.70 23.36
CA PRO A 202 31.59 11.34 23.52
C PRO A 202 32.72 10.49 22.91
N ASN A 203 33.93 11.06 22.88
CA ASN A 203 35.14 10.30 22.54
C ASN A 203 35.51 9.29 23.66
N PRO A 204 36.06 8.10 23.31
CA PRO A 204 36.32 7.61 21.97
C PRO A 204 35.04 7.15 21.26
N THR A 205 34.93 7.51 19.98
CA THR A 205 33.88 7.00 19.10
C THR A 205 33.97 5.48 18.93
N LEU A 206 32.82 4.84 18.72
CA LEU A 206 32.72 3.44 18.31
C LEU A 206 32.05 3.34 16.96
N ARG A 207 32.41 2.31 16.19
CA ARG A 207 31.92 2.09 14.82
C ARG A 207 32.03 0.62 14.41
N THR A 208 31.37 0.20 13.33
CA THR A 208 31.56 -1.15 12.78
C THR A 208 32.93 -1.30 12.12
N GLU A 209 33.38 -2.53 11.90
CA GLU A 209 34.58 -2.77 11.10
C GLU A 209 34.37 -2.30 9.66
N GLU A 210 35.42 -1.79 9.02
CA GLU A 210 35.36 -1.30 7.64
C GLU A 210 35.37 -2.46 6.65
N ALA A 211 34.88 -2.24 5.43
CA ALA A 211 34.89 -3.27 4.40
C ALA A 211 36.31 -3.52 3.85
N PRO A 212 36.63 -4.74 3.33
CA PRO A 212 35.75 -5.87 3.09
C PRO A 212 35.58 -6.79 4.32
N THR A 213 34.47 -6.64 5.03
CA THR A 213 34.12 -7.42 6.21
C THR A 213 32.67 -7.90 6.13
N GLN A 214 32.34 -8.91 6.94
CA GLN A 214 31.02 -9.56 6.92
C GLN A 214 29.94 -8.76 7.67
N TRP A 215 30.31 -7.64 8.30
CA TRP A 215 29.50 -6.89 9.26
C TRP A 215 28.29 -6.21 8.62
N LEU A 216 28.48 -5.50 7.49
CA LEU A 216 27.44 -4.79 6.74
C LEU A 216 27.78 -4.86 5.24
N GLN A 217 26.81 -5.21 4.38
CA GLN A 217 27.03 -5.23 2.92
C GLN A 217 25.96 -4.47 2.15
N GLU A 218 26.32 -3.33 1.56
CA GLU A 218 25.39 -2.47 0.80
C GLU A 218 24.11 -2.17 1.61
N ALA A 219 24.26 -2.04 2.93
CA ALA A 219 23.17 -1.89 3.89
C ALA A 219 22.51 -0.50 3.80
N ASP A 220 21.17 -0.52 3.80
CA ASP A 220 20.30 0.64 3.71
C ASP A 220 19.43 0.72 4.98
N PHE A 221 19.58 1.78 5.76
CA PHE A 221 19.08 1.86 7.14
C PHE A 221 17.67 2.45 7.24
N VAL A 222 16.82 1.80 8.04
CA VAL A 222 15.38 2.06 8.12
C VAL A 222 14.97 2.67 9.46
N GLY A 223 15.59 2.25 10.55
CA GLY A 223 15.20 2.66 11.89
C GLY A 223 16.06 2.07 12.99
N SER A 224 15.95 2.61 14.20
CA SER A 224 16.65 2.11 15.39
C SER A 224 15.82 2.37 16.64
N ALA A 225 16.05 1.57 17.69
CA ALA A 225 15.33 1.67 18.95
C ALA A 225 16.24 1.35 20.14
N LEU A 226 16.11 2.11 21.23
CA LEU A 226 16.62 1.73 22.54
C LEU A 226 15.63 0.78 23.20
N VAL A 227 16.09 -0.42 23.56
CA VAL A 227 15.35 -1.35 24.42
C VAL A 227 16.04 -1.36 25.78
N ARG A 228 15.34 -0.84 26.79
CA ARG A 228 15.82 -0.75 28.17
C ARG A 228 15.71 -2.10 28.88
N LYS A 229 16.47 -2.28 29.95
CA LYS A 229 16.31 -3.45 30.84
C LYS A 229 14.94 -3.43 31.53
N SER A 230 14.20 -4.54 31.51
CA SER A 230 13.01 -4.73 32.35
C SER A 230 13.37 -4.89 33.83
N VAL A 231 12.65 -4.18 34.70
CA VAL A 231 12.87 -4.17 36.16
C VAL A 231 12.86 -5.57 36.78
N SER A 232 12.02 -6.47 36.27
CA SER A 232 11.79 -7.82 36.80
C SER A 232 12.95 -8.82 36.61
N GLY A 233 14.04 -8.44 35.91
CA GLY A 233 15.16 -9.34 35.61
C GLY A 233 16.27 -9.29 36.66
N SER A 234 16.38 -10.32 37.51
CA SER A 234 17.47 -10.44 38.51
C SER A 234 18.84 -10.78 37.93
N VAL A 235 18.90 -11.19 36.66
CA VAL A 235 20.16 -11.34 35.91
C VAL A 235 20.47 -10.02 35.20
N GLY A 236 21.66 -9.46 35.45
CA GLY A 236 22.05 -8.11 35.07
C GLY A 236 22.42 -7.92 33.59
N ASP A 237 21.46 -8.05 32.69
CA ASP A 237 21.64 -7.67 31.28
C ASP A 237 21.46 -6.15 31.08
N GLU A 238 22.20 -5.55 30.14
CA GLU A 238 22.29 -4.09 29.97
C GLU A 238 21.40 -3.55 28.83
N ASP A 239 21.11 -2.25 28.86
CA ASP A 239 20.44 -1.51 27.77
C ASP A 239 21.05 -1.84 26.40
N LYS A 240 20.20 -2.15 25.41
CA LYS A 240 20.60 -2.51 24.05
C LYS A 240 19.98 -1.57 23.03
N ILE A 241 20.77 -1.21 22.03
CA ILE A 241 20.32 -0.41 20.90
C ILE A 241 20.22 -1.33 19.69
N TYR A 242 19.03 -1.39 19.10
CA TYR A 242 18.72 -2.22 17.94
C TYR A 242 18.67 -1.36 16.68
N PHE A 243 19.25 -1.85 15.59
CA PHE A 243 19.32 -1.18 14.29
C PHE A 243 18.71 -2.06 13.20
N PHE A 244 17.86 -1.48 12.36
CA PHE A 244 17.07 -2.18 11.35
C PHE A 244 17.42 -1.67 9.96
N PHE A 245 17.69 -2.60 9.04
CA PHE A 245 18.18 -2.28 7.70
C PHE A 245 17.91 -3.41 6.70
N THR A 246 17.99 -3.08 5.42
CA THR A 246 18.03 -4.07 4.32
C THR A 246 19.45 -4.12 3.78
N GLU A 247 20.10 -5.28 3.78
CA GLU A 247 21.45 -5.47 3.22
C GLU A 247 21.46 -6.51 2.09
N LYS A 248 22.60 -6.62 1.40
CA LYS A 248 22.89 -7.71 0.48
C LYS A 248 23.20 -8.99 1.26
N SER A 249 22.54 -10.07 0.85
CA SER A 249 22.69 -11.39 1.45
C SER A 249 24.00 -12.05 1.01
N GLN A 250 24.67 -12.70 1.95
CA GLN A 250 25.83 -13.55 1.66
C GLN A 250 25.45 -15.04 1.77
N GLU A 251 24.42 -15.35 2.55
CA GLU A 251 23.94 -16.72 2.79
C GLU A 251 23.02 -17.26 1.68
N LEU A 252 22.47 -16.40 0.82
CA LEU A 252 21.68 -16.83 -0.35
C LEU A 252 22.59 -17.18 -1.53
N SER A 253 22.26 -18.28 -2.21
CA SER A 253 23.02 -18.76 -3.37
C SER A 253 22.85 -17.83 -4.57
N PRO A 254 23.89 -17.56 -5.38
CA PRO A 254 23.83 -16.62 -6.52
C PRO A 254 22.89 -17.04 -7.67
N TYR A 255 22.24 -18.21 -7.57
CA TYR A 255 21.17 -18.63 -8.49
C TYR A 255 19.78 -18.08 -8.12
N PHE A 256 19.61 -17.43 -6.96
CA PHE A 256 18.36 -16.76 -6.60
C PHE A 256 18.32 -15.33 -7.14
N SER A 257 17.19 -14.94 -7.74
CA SER A 257 16.95 -13.62 -8.32
C SER A 257 16.78 -12.48 -7.31
N HIS A 258 16.77 -12.80 -6.01
CA HIS A 258 16.64 -11.85 -4.91
C HIS A 258 17.93 -11.84 -4.10
N SER A 259 18.61 -10.69 -4.11
CA SER A 259 19.95 -10.55 -3.54
C SER A 259 19.92 -9.98 -2.12
N ARG A 260 18.80 -9.38 -1.70
CA ARG A 260 18.72 -8.62 -0.43
C ARG A 260 17.96 -9.36 0.65
N VAL A 261 18.23 -9.00 1.91
CA VAL A 261 17.52 -9.47 3.10
C VAL A 261 17.40 -8.37 4.14
N ALA A 262 16.27 -8.35 4.84
CA ALA A 262 16.08 -7.53 6.04
C ALA A 262 16.88 -8.10 7.22
N ARG A 263 17.41 -7.19 8.04
CA ARG A 263 18.19 -7.48 9.24
C ARG A 263 17.69 -6.67 10.42
N VAL A 264 17.88 -7.26 11.59
CA VAL A 264 18.05 -6.52 12.84
C VAL A 264 19.46 -6.79 13.36
N ALA A 265 20.16 -5.74 13.79
CA ALA A 265 21.40 -5.82 14.56
C ALA A 265 21.20 -5.23 15.96
N ARG A 266 22.09 -5.57 16.89
CA ARG A 266 22.14 -4.94 18.21
C ARG A 266 23.57 -4.59 18.63
N VAL A 267 23.68 -3.60 19.51
CA VAL A 267 24.88 -3.29 20.31
C VAL A 267 24.47 -3.04 21.77
N CYS A 268 25.41 -3.19 22.71
CA CYS A 268 25.21 -2.84 24.11
C CYS A 268 25.53 -1.35 24.31
N LYS A 269 24.64 -0.59 24.96
CA LYS A 269 24.76 0.87 25.15
C LYS A 269 26.11 1.29 25.76
N ARG A 270 26.63 0.49 26.69
CA ARG A 270 27.84 0.74 27.49
C ARG A 270 29.15 0.20 26.89
N ASP A 271 29.12 -0.35 25.67
CA ASP A 271 30.32 -0.81 24.97
C ASP A 271 31.36 0.33 24.85
N ARG A 272 32.64 -0.02 25.00
CA ARG A 272 33.82 0.86 24.91
C ARG A 272 34.85 0.39 23.89
N GLY A 273 34.55 -0.66 23.13
CA GLY A 273 35.50 -1.38 22.28
C GLY A 273 36.43 -2.30 23.06
N GLY A 274 37.31 -2.99 22.34
CA GLY A 274 38.35 -3.84 22.93
C GLY A 274 39.67 -3.10 23.16
N LEU A 275 40.58 -3.71 23.93
CA LEU A 275 41.86 -3.10 24.30
C LEU A 275 42.96 -3.27 23.23
N LEU A 276 43.04 -4.46 22.62
CA LEU A 276 44.01 -4.79 21.57
C LEU A 276 43.27 -5.12 20.28
N THR A 277 42.49 -6.20 20.27
CA THR A 277 41.52 -6.47 19.21
C THR A 277 40.32 -5.52 19.33
N LEU A 278 39.73 -5.10 18.19
CA LEU A 278 38.55 -4.22 18.14
C LEU A 278 38.70 -2.87 18.88
N GLN A 279 39.89 -2.28 18.89
CA GLN A 279 40.09 -0.89 19.33
C GLN A 279 39.17 0.07 18.55
N LYS A 280 38.39 0.89 19.27
CA LYS A 280 37.38 1.82 18.70
C LYS A 280 36.32 1.16 17.79
N LYS A 281 36.16 -0.17 17.86
CA LYS A 281 35.12 -0.93 17.15
C LYS A 281 34.21 -1.61 18.19
N TRP A 282 32.95 -1.87 17.86
CA TRP A 282 32.03 -2.55 18.78
C TRP A 282 32.53 -3.96 19.16
N THR A 283 32.45 -4.35 20.44
CA THR A 283 32.60 -5.76 20.87
C THR A 283 31.25 -6.48 20.96
N SER A 284 30.16 -5.71 20.97
CA SER A 284 28.79 -6.17 21.18
C SER A 284 27.94 -6.31 19.91
N PHE A 285 28.48 -5.96 18.74
CA PHE A 285 27.75 -5.99 17.46
C PHE A 285 27.44 -7.41 17.00
N LEU A 286 26.15 -7.71 16.82
CA LEU A 286 25.64 -8.92 16.16
C LEU A 286 24.44 -8.55 15.28
N LYS A 287 24.21 -9.27 14.19
CA LYS A 287 23.03 -9.17 13.31
C LYS A 287 22.35 -10.52 13.05
N ALA A 288 21.05 -10.51 12.84
CA ALA A 288 20.24 -11.68 12.50
C ALA A 288 19.30 -11.37 11.32
N ARG A 289 18.93 -12.39 10.53
CA ARG A 289 17.94 -12.24 9.45
C ARG A 289 16.55 -12.01 10.04
N LEU A 290 15.88 -10.95 9.61
CA LEU A 290 14.48 -10.69 9.91
C LEU A 290 13.65 -11.19 8.71
N VAL A 291 12.71 -12.09 8.94
CA VAL A 291 11.94 -12.74 7.86
C VAL A 291 10.50 -12.24 7.87
N CYS A 292 10.01 -11.78 6.73
CA CYS A 292 8.58 -11.59 6.47
C CYS A 292 8.25 -12.30 5.15
N SER A 293 7.41 -13.33 5.21
CA SER A 293 7.11 -14.18 4.05
C SER A 293 5.77 -14.89 4.20
N LEU A 294 5.21 -15.36 3.09
CA LEU A 294 4.09 -16.31 3.04
C LEU A 294 4.68 -17.72 2.87
N PRO A 295 4.72 -18.57 3.91
CA PRO A 295 5.41 -19.86 3.85
C PRO A 295 4.89 -20.78 2.75
N ASP A 296 3.56 -20.84 2.58
CA ASP A 296 2.86 -21.72 1.64
C ASP A 296 3.17 -21.43 0.16
N TYR A 297 3.76 -20.26 -0.12
CA TYR A 297 4.14 -19.79 -1.45
C TYR A 297 5.66 -19.57 -1.61
N GLU A 298 6.45 -19.84 -0.56
CA GLU A 298 7.86 -19.44 -0.43
C GLU A 298 8.12 -17.94 -0.75
N PHE A 299 7.09 -17.09 -0.65
CA PHE A 299 7.11 -15.72 -1.14
C PHE A 299 7.62 -14.76 -0.07
N HIS A 300 8.73 -14.06 -0.34
CA HIS A 300 9.47 -13.29 0.67
C HIS A 300 9.45 -11.77 0.39
N PHE A 301 9.09 -11.00 1.42
CA PHE A 301 9.19 -9.54 1.42
C PHE A 301 10.54 -9.15 2.02
N ASN A 302 11.58 -9.16 1.19
CA ASN A 302 12.96 -9.00 1.65
C ASN A 302 13.39 -7.54 1.92
N VAL A 303 12.63 -6.53 1.45
CA VAL A 303 12.98 -5.11 1.59
C VAL A 303 12.19 -4.47 2.71
N LEU A 304 12.86 -4.14 3.81
CA LEU A 304 12.27 -3.43 4.94
C LEU A 304 12.15 -1.92 4.63
N ARG A 305 11.00 -1.29 4.92
CA ARG A 305 10.70 0.12 4.62
C ARG A 305 10.44 1.01 5.84
N SER A 306 9.93 0.42 6.93
CA SER A 306 9.68 1.11 8.19
C SER A 306 9.67 0.11 9.35
N VAL A 307 10.05 0.55 10.54
CA VAL A 307 9.94 -0.20 11.80
C VAL A 307 9.40 0.71 12.88
N PHE A 308 8.49 0.18 13.70
CA PHE A 308 7.98 0.82 14.92
C PHE A 308 8.19 -0.12 16.11
N PHE A 309 8.70 0.41 17.22
CA PHE A 309 8.82 -0.31 18.49
C PHE A 309 7.69 0.09 19.41
N LEU A 310 6.87 -0.87 19.83
CA LEU A 310 5.85 -0.69 20.83
C LEU A 310 6.36 -1.29 22.15
N GLU A 311 6.75 -0.41 23.08
CA GLU A 311 7.15 -0.79 24.43
C GLU A 311 5.91 -1.27 25.21
N GLY A 312 6.04 -2.44 25.84
CA GLY A 312 4.98 -3.07 26.62
C GLY A 312 5.29 -3.09 28.12
N SER A 313 4.33 -3.55 28.93
CA SER A 313 4.45 -3.63 30.39
C SER A 313 5.63 -4.50 30.86
N GLY A 314 6.04 -5.47 30.02
CA GLY A 314 7.35 -6.12 30.10
C GLY A 314 7.83 -6.66 28.75
N PRO A 315 8.94 -7.42 28.73
CA PRO A 315 9.49 -7.99 27.50
C PRO A 315 8.58 -9.01 26.80
N GLN A 316 7.61 -9.61 27.52
CA GLN A 316 6.61 -10.49 26.92
C GLN A 316 5.69 -9.72 25.94
N ASP A 317 5.38 -8.47 26.28
CA ASP A 317 4.38 -7.65 25.56
C ASP A 317 5.01 -6.64 24.59
N SER A 318 6.33 -6.42 24.71
CA SER A 318 7.09 -5.49 23.88
C SER A 318 7.37 -6.07 22.49
N VAL A 319 7.04 -5.33 21.44
CA VAL A 319 7.00 -5.86 20.07
C VAL A 319 7.51 -4.87 19.04
N PHE A 320 8.13 -5.38 17.99
CA PHE A 320 8.43 -4.62 16.78
C PHE A 320 7.41 -4.92 15.70
N TYR A 321 6.92 -3.86 15.05
CA TYR A 321 6.20 -3.93 13.78
C TYR A 321 7.14 -3.50 12.67
N GLY A 322 7.14 -4.21 11.55
CA GLY A 322 7.90 -3.85 10.35
C GLY A 322 7.02 -3.87 9.10
N ILE A 323 7.17 -2.84 8.26
CA ILE A 323 6.64 -2.82 6.89
C ILE A 323 7.73 -3.37 5.96
N PHE A 324 7.36 -4.35 5.15
CA PHE A 324 8.22 -4.98 4.15
C PHE A 324 7.58 -4.87 2.76
N GLY A 325 8.41 -4.78 1.72
CA GLY A 325 8.02 -4.83 0.33
C GLY A 325 8.96 -5.74 -0.49
N LEU A 326 8.80 -5.68 -1.81
CA LEU A 326 9.56 -6.50 -2.77
C LEU A 326 10.87 -5.81 -3.22
N GLU A 327 11.79 -6.61 -3.76
CA GLU A 327 13.02 -6.10 -4.42
C GLU A 327 12.69 -5.56 -5.84
N TRP A 328 11.55 -5.96 -6.42
CA TRP A 328 11.05 -5.51 -7.72
C TRP A 328 10.30 -4.17 -7.62
N LYS A 329 10.94 -3.07 -8.05
CA LYS A 329 10.36 -1.72 -8.04
C LYS A 329 9.06 -1.55 -8.84
N ASN A 330 8.81 -2.42 -9.82
CA ASN A 330 7.65 -2.31 -10.72
C ASN A 330 6.41 -3.07 -10.21
N VAL A 331 6.48 -3.68 -9.02
CA VAL A 331 5.38 -4.47 -8.44
C VAL A 331 5.08 -3.96 -7.03
N LYS A 332 4.11 -3.04 -6.92
CA LYS A 332 3.63 -2.54 -5.62
C LYS A 332 3.00 -3.68 -4.82
N ALA A 333 3.59 -4.01 -3.68
CA ALA A 333 3.08 -5.00 -2.75
C ALA A 333 3.77 -4.85 -1.39
N SER A 334 2.97 -4.86 -0.33
CA SER A 334 3.44 -4.64 1.04
C SER A 334 2.93 -5.70 2.00
N ALA A 335 3.75 -6.03 2.99
CA ALA A 335 3.39 -6.89 4.10
C ALA A 335 3.78 -6.24 5.44
N ILE A 336 2.94 -6.45 6.46
CA ILE A 336 3.22 -6.00 7.83
C ILE A 336 3.47 -7.24 8.69
N CYS A 337 4.67 -7.33 9.25
CA CYS A 337 5.07 -8.42 10.15
C CYS A 337 5.32 -7.88 11.57
N GLN A 338 4.99 -8.70 12.58
CA GLN A 338 5.17 -8.39 13.99
C GLN A 338 6.11 -9.41 14.65
N TYR A 339 7.02 -8.95 15.51
CA TYR A 339 8.06 -9.75 16.17
C TYR A 339 8.07 -9.46 17.67
N SER A 340 8.23 -10.48 18.51
CA SER A 340 8.53 -10.25 19.94
C SER A 340 9.99 -9.85 20.12
N ILE A 341 10.27 -8.98 21.10
CA ILE A 341 11.65 -8.75 21.55
C ILE A 341 12.33 -10.05 22.02
N LEU A 342 11.55 -11.02 22.54
CA LEU A 342 12.08 -12.31 23.02
C LEU A 342 12.55 -13.21 21.88
N ASP A 343 11.81 -13.28 20.77
CA ASP A 343 12.25 -14.02 19.56
C ASP A 343 13.56 -13.44 19.01
N ILE A 344 13.69 -12.11 19.04
CA ILE A 344 14.88 -11.38 18.63
C ILE A 344 16.06 -11.67 19.58
N GLN A 345 15.85 -11.63 20.90
CA GLN A 345 16.87 -11.96 21.91
C GLN A 345 17.34 -13.42 21.79
N TRP A 346 16.39 -14.37 21.65
CA TRP A 346 16.64 -15.80 21.49
C TRP A 346 17.35 -16.17 20.17
N ALA A 347 17.31 -15.28 19.16
CA ALA A 347 18.16 -15.40 17.98
C ALA A 347 19.61 -14.95 18.25
N PHE A 348 19.82 -13.89 19.02
CA PHE A 348 21.15 -13.43 19.45
C PHE A 348 21.83 -14.33 20.51
N GLU A 349 21.05 -15.15 21.22
CA GLU A 349 21.52 -16.23 22.08
C GLU A 349 21.71 -17.57 21.33
N GLY A 350 21.20 -17.67 20.10
CA GLY A 350 21.31 -18.86 19.25
C GLY A 350 22.72 -19.08 18.67
N PRO A 351 22.88 -20.10 17.79
CA PRO A 351 24.15 -20.36 17.13
C PRO A 351 24.59 -19.24 16.17
N TYR A 352 25.89 -19.08 16.01
CA TYR A 352 26.49 -18.19 15.01
C TYR A 352 26.52 -18.84 13.62
N MET A 353 26.72 -18.01 12.58
CA MET A 353 26.87 -18.45 11.20
C MET A 353 28.34 -18.28 10.75
N GLU A 354 28.84 -19.24 9.98
CA GLU A 354 30.23 -19.33 9.52
C GLU A 354 30.25 -19.57 8.00
N SER A 355 31.17 -18.92 7.29
CA SER A 355 31.43 -19.15 5.87
C SER A 355 32.58 -20.14 5.70
N LYS A 356 32.43 -21.13 4.82
CA LYS A 356 33.47 -22.13 4.52
C LYS A 356 34.29 -21.73 3.31
N GLU A 357 35.58 -21.50 3.54
CA GLU A 357 36.54 -21.00 2.53
C GLU A 357 36.81 -22.02 1.40
N ASP A 358 36.83 -23.33 1.73
CA ASP A 358 37.46 -24.37 0.91
C ASP A 358 36.74 -24.88 -0.37
N SER A 359 35.62 -24.29 -0.84
CA SER A 359 35.11 -24.65 -2.21
C SER A 359 33.89 -23.89 -2.76
N SER A 360 33.07 -23.19 -1.97
CA SER A 360 31.82 -22.58 -2.51
C SER A 360 31.21 -21.44 -1.67
N SER A 361 31.97 -20.82 -0.75
CA SER A 361 31.49 -19.75 0.14
C SER A 361 30.16 -20.09 0.86
N LYS A 362 29.94 -21.39 1.14
CA LYS A 362 28.66 -21.88 1.63
C LYS A 362 28.53 -21.63 3.12
N TRP A 363 27.69 -20.66 3.47
CA TRP A 363 27.37 -20.36 4.86
C TRP A 363 26.63 -21.49 5.54
N THR A 364 27.04 -21.79 6.77
CA THR A 364 26.45 -22.84 7.62
C THR A 364 26.41 -22.40 9.08
N GLN A 365 25.69 -23.15 9.92
CA GLN A 365 25.78 -23.02 11.37
C GLN A 365 27.22 -23.28 11.83
N TYR A 366 27.75 -22.43 12.70
CA TYR A 366 28.99 -22.69 13.44
C TYR A 366 28.77 -23.80 14.47
N THR A 367 29.59 -24.85 14.43
CA THR A 367 29.51 -26.02 15.33
C THR A 367 30.78 -26.24 16.17
N GLY A 368 31.73 -25.28 16.16
CA GLY A 368 32.93 -25.34 16.97
C GLY A 368 32.71 -24.83 18.40
N LYS A 369 33.80 -24.67 19.16
CA LYS A 369 33.76 -24.13 20.53
C LYS A 369 33.62 -22.61 20.51
N VAL A 370 32.50 -22.11 21.00
CA VAL A 370 32.32 -20.68 21.33
C VAL A 370 33.16 -20.36 22.59
N PRO A 371 33.93 -19.24 22.61
CA PRO A 371 34.71 -18.84 23.78
C PRO A 371 33.82 -18.18 24.86
N GLU A 372 34.36 -17.99 26.07
CA GLU A 372 33.65 -17.41 27.21
C GLU A 372 34.43 -16.22 27.80
N PRO A 373 33.78 -15.09 28.18
CA PRO A 373 32.34 -14.84 28.12
C PRO A 373 31.79 -14.80 26.68
N ARG A 374 30.58 -15.33 26.48
CA ARG A 374 29.94 -15.43 25.17
C ARG A 374 30.12 -14.15 24.29
N PRO A 375 30.65 -14.28 23.06
CA PRO A 375 30.81 -13.19 22.10
C PRO A 375 29.54 -12.35 21.88
N GLY A 376 29.68 -11.04 21.81
CA GLY A 376 28.56 -10.11 21.60
C GLY A 376 27.58 -9.98 22.77
N SER A 377 27.90 -10.50 23.96
CA SER A 377 27.11 -10.25 25.19
C SER A 377 27.41 -8.86 25.78
N CYS A 378 26.52 -8.37 26.66
CA CYS A 378 26.76 -7.15 27.44
C CYS A 378 27.50 -7.47 28.75
N ILE A 379 28.11 -6.47 29.39
CA ILE A 379 28.95 -6.70 30.57
C ILE A 379 28.07 -6.79 31.81
N THR A 380 27.59 -8.00 32.10
CA THR A 380 26.67 -8.28 33.21
C THR A 380 27.35 -8.19 34.58
N ASP A 381 26.56 -8.02 35.65
CA ASP A 381 27.07 -8.00 37.03
C ASP A 381 27.88 -9.26 37.38
N GLN A 382 27.52 -10.42 36.81
CA GLN A 382 28.23 -11.69 36.96
C GLN A 382 29.61 -11.69 36.27
N LEU A 383 29.80 -10.91 35.21
CA LEU A 383 31.10 -10.74 34.55
C LEU A 383 31.98 -9.75 35.32
N ARG A 384 31.41 -8.68 35.87
CA ARG A 384 32.14 -7.75 36.75
C ARG A 384 32.61 -8.43 38.04
N ALA A 385 31.79 -9.32 38.61
CA ALA A 385 32.20 -10.21 39.72
C ALA A 385 33.35 -11.19 39.38
N LYS A 386 33.63 -11.42 38.09
CA LYS A 386 34.79 -12.18 37.59
C LYS A 386 35.95 -11.28 37.13
N GLY A 387 35.91 -9.97 37.43
CA GLY A 387 36.94 -8.99 37.06
C GLY A 387 36.80 -8.36 35.67
N ILE A 388 35.82 -8.80 34.86
CA ILE A 388 35.56 -8.22 33.53
C ILE A 388 34.64 -7.01 33.72
N ASN A 389 35.24 -5.86 34.07
CA ASN A 389 34.51 -4.63 34.39
C ASN A 389 34.04 -3.83 33.17
N SER A 390 34.60 -4.09 31.99
CA SER A 390 34.34 -3.36 30.74
C SER A 390 34.61 -4.24 29.52
N SER A 391 34.12 -3.83 28.34
CA SER A 391 34.45 -4.49 27.06
C SER A 391 35.95 -4.52 26.78
N THR A 392 36.70 -3.53 27.28
CA THR A 392 38.17 -3.46 27.23
C THR A 392 38.86 -4.51 28.11
N ASN A 393 38.12 -5.27 28.93
CA ASN A 393 38.63 -6.40 29.71
C ASN A 393 38.20 -7.76 29.13
N LEU A 394 37.58 -7.80 27.95
CA LEU A 394 37.24 -9.04 27.28
C LEU A 394 38.50 -9.74 26.74
N PRO A 395 38.60 -11.08 26.84
CA PRO A 395 39.66 -11.86 26.22
C PRO A 395 39.74 -11.67 24.69
N ASP A 396 40.96 -11.64 24.14
CA ASP A 396 41.14 -11.44 22.69
C ASP A 396 40.56 -12.59 21.84
N ASP A 397 40.41 -13.81 22.35
CA ASP A 397 39.75 -14.91 21.61
C ASP A 397 38.24 -14.64 21.43
N VAL A 398 37.56 -14.10 22.46
CA VAL A 398 36.18 -13.60 22.37
C VAL A 398 36.06 -12.47 21.34
N LEU A 399 37.04 -11.55 21.32
CA LEU A 399 37.06 -10.42 20.39
C LEU A 399 37.35 -10.86 18.93
N HIS A 400 38.31 -11.78 18.73
CA HIS A 400 38.57 -12.42 17.44
C HIS A 400 37.42 -13.32 16.96
N PHE A 401 36.58 -13.82 17.88
CA PHE A 401 35.38 -14.57 17.53
C PHE A 401 34.28 -13.64 17.02
N VAL A 402 33.86 -12.62 17.79
CA VAL A 402 32.76 -11.72 17.38
C VAL A 402 33.11 -10.99 16.07
N ARG A 403 34.37 -10.60 15.90
CA ARG A 403 34.88 -9.97 14.66
C ARG A 403 34.63 -10.79 13.41
N ARG A 404 34.72 -12.12 13.50
CA ARG A 404 34.55 -13.07 12.39
C ARG A 404 33.16 -13.71 12.31
N HIS A 405 32.35 -13.60 13.36
CA HIS A 405 31.01 -14.21 13.42
C HIS A 405 29.91 -13.19 13.80
N PRO A 406 29.78 -12.05 13.10
CA PRO A 406 28.76 -11.05 13.41
C PRO A 406 27.34 -11.51 13.06
N LEU A 407 27.17 -12.56 12.24
CA LEU A 407 25.88 -13.06 11.77
C LEU A 407 25.39 -14.24 12.61
N MET A 408 24.16 -14.16 13.12
CA MET A 408 23.47 -15.27 13.78
C MET A 408 22.89 -16.24 12.74
N TYR A 409 23.02 -17.54 12.98
CA TYR A 409 22.41 -18.58 12.13
C TYR A 409 20.88 -18.63 12.27
N ARG A 410 20.36 -18.30 13.45
CA ARG A 410 18.91 -18.29 13.70
C ARG A 410 18.25 -17.11 13.01
N GLN A 411 17.27 -17.42 12.16
CA GLN A 411 16.39 -16.42 11.53
C GLN A 411 15.25 -16.06 12.48
N ILE A 412 14.85 -14.79 12.48
CA ILE A 412 13.75 -14.26 13.29
C ILE A 412 12.48 -14.28 12.45
N LEU A 413 11.56 -15.17 12.81
CA LEU A 413 10.25 -15.32 12.18
C LEU A 413 9.23 -14.39 12.86
N PRO A 414 8.15 -13.97 12.16
CA PRO A 414 7.10 -13.15 12.76
C PRO A 414 6.18 -14.00 13.66
N GLN A 415 5.41 -13.34 14.52
CA GLN A 415 4.37 -13.99 15.31
C GLN A 415 3.38 -14.74 14.40
N LYS A 416 2.99 -15.96 14.79
CA LYS A 416 2.24 -16.92 13.94
C LYS A 416 2.95 -17.33 12.63
N GLN A 417 4.24 -17.04 12.46
CA GLN A 417 5.09 -17.39 11.29
C GLN A 417 4.58 -16.87 9.92
N ARG A 418 3.72 -15.84 9.92
CA ARG A 418 3.17 -15.19 8.72
C ARG A 418 2.97 -13.68 8.95
N PRO A 419 2.66 -12.86 7.92
CA PRO A 419 2.31 -11.46 8.10
C PRO A 419 0.97 -11.28 8.83
N LEU A 420 0.79 -10.13 9.48
CA LEU A 420 -0.51 -9.68 10.00
C LEU A 420 -1.43 -9.17 8.89
N LEU A 421 -0.84 -8.60 7.83
CA LEU A 421 -1.51 -8.02 6.66
C LEU A 421 -0.59 -8.20 5.45
N PHE A 422 -1.17 -8.48 4.28
CA PHE A 422 -0.49 -8.48 2.98
C PHE A 422 -1.41 -7.79 1.96
N ARG A 423 -0.96 -6.70 1.35
CA ARG A 423 -1.77 -5.90 0.42
C ARG A 423 -1.06 -5.76 -0.92
N ARG A 424 -1.81 -6.00 -1.99
CA ARG A 424 -1.38 -5.87 -3.38
C ARG A 424 -1.61 -4.44 -3.86
N ASN A 425 -0.83 -4.00 -4.85
CA ASN A 425 -0.97 -2.71 -5.54
C ASN A 425 -0.79 -1.46 -4.64
N VAL A 426 -0.28 -1.63 -3.40
CA VAL A 426 -0.05 -0.55 -2.43
C VAL A 426 1.35 -0.68 -1.86
N ASP A 427 2.08 0.45 -1.83
CA ASP A 427 3.39 0.53 -1.19
C ASP A 427 3.31 1.33 0.13
N TYR A 428 3.23 0.60 1.25
CA TYR A 428 3.27 1.21 2.58
C TYR A 428 4.66 1.78 2.89
N THR A 429 4.70 2.98 3.47
CA THR A 429 5.93 3.77 3.69
C THR A 429 6.30 3.92 5.15
N LYS A 430 5.31 4.06 6.05
CA LYS A 430 5.47 4.35 7.48
C LYS A 430 4.36 3.70 8.31
N ILE A 431 4.68 3.38 9.56
CA ILE A 431 3.72 2.86 10.55
C ILE A 431 3.98 3.51 11.91
N ALA A 432 2.90 3.89 12.60
CA ALA A 432 2.86 4.14 14.03
C ALA A 432 1.84 3.20 14.69
N VAL A 433 2.07 2.80 15.95
CA VAL A 433 1.17 1.89 16.67
C VAL A 433 0.91 2.41 18.08
N HIS A 434 -0.36 2.41 18.48
CA HIS A 434 -0.82 2.89 19.78
C HIS A 434 -1.66 1.81 20.49
N ARG A 435 -1.79 1.92 21.81
CA ARG A 435 -2.49 0.96 22.67
C ARG A 435 -3.75 1.60 23.23
N VAL A 436 -4.91 1.07 22.88
CA VAL A 436 -6.23 1.56 23.34
C VAL A 436 -6.86 0.52 24.25
N ILE A 437 -7.50 0.95 25.33
CA ILE A 437 -8.28 0.08 26.22
C ILE A 437 -9.75 0.18 25.83
N GLY A 438 -10.35 -0.93 25.38
CA GLY A 438 -11.78 -1.00 25.04
C GLY A 438 -12.69 -0.99 26.27
N LEU A 439 -14.01 -0.95 26.06
CA LEU A 439 -14.99 -1.05 27.17
C LEU A 439 -14.95 -2.40 27.89
N ASP A 440 -14.51 -3.45 27.20
CA ASP A 440 -14.25 -4.78 27.76
C ASP A 440 -12.96 -4.85 28.61
N ASN A 441 -12.24 -3.73 28.74
CA ASN A 441 -10.94 -3.57 29.39
C ASN A 441 -9.78 -4.36 28.73
N GLN A 442 -9.94 -4.83 27.48
CA GLN A 442 -8.83 -5.42 26.73
C GLN A 442 -7.96 -4.34 26.06
N ILE A 443 -6.67 -4.64 25.92
CA ILE A 443 -5.70 -3.75 25.26
C ILE A 443 -5.63 -4.10 23.77
N TYR A 444 -6.15 -3.21 22.94
CA TYR A 444 -6.09 -3.30 21.49
C TYR A 444 -4.89 -2.53 20.94
N HIS A 445 -4.21 -3.10 19.94
CA HIS A 445 -3.17 -2.40 19.19
C HIS A 445 -3.82 -1.78 17.95
N VAL A 446 -3.83 -0.45 17.87
CA VAL A 446 -4.31 0.33 16.71
C VAL A 446 -3.09 0.81 15.92
N LEU A 447 -3.08 0.51 14.62
CA LEU A 447 -2.01 0.80 13.67
C LEU A 447 -2.46 1.94 12.76
N PHE A 448 -1.59 2.93 12.57
CA PHE A 448 -1.73 4.01 11.59
C PHE A 448 -0.65 3.81 10.52
N ILE A 449 -1.07 3.55 9.28
CA ILE A 449 -0.20 3.01 8.21
C ILE A 449 -0.27 3.94 6.99
N GLY A 450 0.85 4.57 6.62
CA GLY A 450 0.93 5.49 5.47
C GLY A 450 1.31 4.80 4.16
N THR A 451 0.85 5.34 3.03
CA THR A 451 1.18 4.89 1.67
C THR A 451 2.11 5.85 0.92
N ASP A 452 2.61 5.39 -0.22
CA ASP A 452 3.38 6.18 -1.19
C ASP A 452 2.52 7.14 -2.03
N GLU A 453 1.20 6.96 -2.03
CA GLU A 453 0.22 7.77 -2.76
C GLU A 453 -0.56 8.76 -1.88
N GLY A 454 -0.18 8.94 -0.61
CA GLY A 454 -0.74 9.99 0.25
C GLY A 454 -1.96 9.58 1.08
N TRP A 455 -2.15 8.27 1.26
CA TRP A 455 -3.22 7.72 2.08
C TRP A 455 -2.69 7.28 3.45
N MET A 456 -3.57 7.27 4.44
CA MET A 456 -3.32 6.62 5.74
C MET A 456 -4.46 5.66 6.07
N GLN A 457 -4.12 4.45 6.48
CA GLN A 457 -5.06 3.42 6.93
C GLN A 457 -4.99 3.27 8.45
N LYS A 458 -6.16 3.28 9.10
CA LYS A 458 -6.33 3.01 10.53
C LYS A 458 -6.85 1.58 10.69
N ALA A 459 -6.13 0.74 11.43
CA ALA A 459 -6.45 -0.68 11.58
C ALA A 459 -6.27 -1.18 13.01
N VAL A 460 -7.15 -2.07 13.46
CA VAL A 460 -7.10 -2.70 14.80
C VAL A 460 -6.69 -4.17 14.71
N LYS A 461 -5.80 -4.61 15.61
CA LYS A 461 -5.42 -6.02 15.74
C LYS A 461 -6.44 -6.80 16.56
N ILE A 462 -7.29 -7.59 15.90
CA ILE A 462 -8.28 -8.48 16.53
C ILE A 462 -7.84 -9.94 16.32
N ASN A 463 -7.81 -10.74 17.39
CA ASN A 463 -7.43 -12.18 17.37
C ASN A 463 -6.11 -12.52 16.63
N GLY A 464 -5.25 -11.52 16.40
CA GLY A 464 -4.03 -11.64 15.59
C GLY A 464 -4.27 -11.80 14.08
N GLN A 465 -5.27 -11.09 13.57
CA GLN A 465 -5.39 -10.53 12.22
C GLN A 465 -5.54 -9.00 12.35
N LEU A 466 -5.59 -8.27 11.25
CA LEU A 466 -5.87 -6.82 11.23
C LEU A 466 -7.23 -6.56 10.55
N HIS A 467 -8.09 -5.79 11.21
CA HIS A 467 -9.30 -5.20 10.63
C HIS A 467 -8.96 -3.75 10.27
N ILE A 468 -9.10 -3.35 9.00
CA ILE A 468 -8.85 -1.97 8.58
C ILE A 468 -10.18 -1.22 8.71
N ILE A 469 -10.26 -0.35 9.72
CA ILE A 469 -11.44 0.43 10.07
C ILE A 469 -11.73 1.44 8.96
N GLU A 470 -10.73 2.22 8.58
CA GLU A 470 -10.86 3.25 7.56
C GLU A 470 -9.55 3.48 6.78
N GLU A 471 -9.69 3.94 5.53
CA GLU A 471 -8.61 4.53 4.75
C GLU A 471 -8.91 5.98 4.40
N LEU A 472 -7.92 6.86 4.61
CA LEU A 472 -8.05 8.30 4.61
C LEU A 472 -7.14 8.91 3.54
N GLN A 473 -7.70 9.62 2.55
CA GLN A 473 -6.93 10.33 1.53
C GLN A 473 -6.42 11.67 2.07
N LEU A 474 -5.20 11.69 2.63
CA LEU A 474 -4.66 12.87 3.33
C LEU A 474 -4.28 14.03 2.40
N PHE A 475 -4.07 13.74 1.12
CA PHE A 475 -3.64 14.68 0.09
C PHE A 475 -4.43 14.45 -1.20
N GLU A 476 -4.84 15.54 -1.85
CA GLU A 476 -5.51 15.51 -3.16
C GLU A 476 -4.56 14.98 -4.24
N GLU A 477 -3.36 15.58 -4.33
CA GLU A 477 -2.26 15.13 -5.20
C GLU A 477 -1.45 13.99 -4.56
N PRO A 478 -1.25 12.84 -5.25
CA PRO A 478 -0.52 11.68 -4.73
C PRO A 478 0.93 12.01 -4.34
N GLN A 479 1.28 11.70 -3.09
CA GLN A 479 2.61 11.97 -2.52
C GLN A 479 2.91 11.06 -1.33
N PRO A 480 4.16 10.64 -1.09
CA PRO A 480 4.46 9.70 -0.02
C PRO A 480 4.21 10.28 1.36
N VAL A 481 3.66 9.46 2.25
CA VAL A 481 3.72 9.70 3.70
C VAL A 481 5.15 9.45 4.17
N GLU A 482 5.84 10.49 4.63
CA GLU A 482 7.25 10.45 5.03
C GLU A 482 7.44 10.20 6.54
N SER A 483 6.48 10.62 7.36
CA SER A 483 6.51 10.42 8.82
C SER A 483 5.09 10.31 9.41
N ILE A 484 4.95 9.58 10.52
CA ILE A 484 3.73 9.46 11.32
C ILE A 484 4.13 9.48 12.80
N ILE A 485 3.47 10.29 13.62
CA ILE A 485 3.63 10.31 15.08
C ILE A 485 2.28 10.54 15.78
N ILE A 486 2.10 9.98 16.97
CA ILE A 486 0.83 9.94 17.71
C ILE A 486 1.00 10.67 19.04
N SER A 487 0.00 11.47 19.42
CA SER A 487 -0.19 12.03 20.77
C SER A 487 -1.49 11.50 21.36
N GLU A 488 -1.39 10.86 22.52
CA GLU A 488 -2.53 10.47 23.35
C GLU A 488 -3.12 11.71 24.06
N LYS A 489 -2.26 12.59 24.58
CA LYS A 489 -2.65 13.79 25.33
C LYS A 489 -3.37 14.85 24.50
N GLN A 490 -3.09 14.92 23.19
CA GLN A 490 -3.79 15.77 22.22
C GLN A 490 -4.82 14.99 21.38
N MET A 491 -5.05 13.70 21.68
CA MET A 491 -5.86 12.76 20.89
C MET A 491 -5.68 12.90 19.38
N SER A 492 -4.42 13.06 18.93
CA SER A 492 -4.07 13.45 17.56
C SER A 492 -3.00 12.54 16.95
N VAL A 493 -3.11 12.29 15.64
CA VAL A 493 -2.03 11.74 14.80
C VAL A 493 -1.55 12.83 13.83
N TYR A 494 -0.23 12.96 13.71
CA TYR A 494 0.44 13.93 12.84
C TYR A 494 1.20 13.19 11.75
N VAL A 495 1.05 13.65 10.50
CA VAL A 495 1.62 12.99 9.32
C VAL A 495 2.34 14.01 8.45
N GLY A 496 3.63 13.77 8.18
CA GLY A 496 4.47 14.64 7.35
C GLY A 496 4.63 14.12 5.92
N SER A 497 4.68 15.03 4.94
CA SER A 497 4.82 14.73 3.51
C SER A 497 5.70 15.77 2.78
N PRO A 498 5.94 15.62 1.46
CA PRO A 498 6.61 16.62 0.65
C PRO A 498 5.98 18.02 0.66
N THR A 499 4.66 18.16 0.87
CA THR A 499 3.96 19.45 0.71
C THR A 499 3.48 20.10 2.01
N SER A 500 3.21 19.32 3.06
CA SER A 500 2.66 19.82 4.33
C SER A 500 2.79 18.80 5.47
N VAL A 501 2.52 19.24 6.70
CA VAL A 501 2.16 18.35 7.81
C VAL A 501 0.65 18.42 8.00
N VAL A 502 -0.01 17.29 8.25
CA VAL A 502 -1.42 17.24 8.66
C VAL A 502 -1.56 16.72 10.08
N GLN A 503 -2.58 17.22 10.79
CA GLN A 503 -3.07 16.74 12.07
C GLN A 503 -4.48 16.19 11.84
N LEU A 504 -4.73 14.98 12.34
CA LEU A 504 -6.04 14.36 12.41
C LEU A 504 -6.32 13.93 13.86
N PRO A 505 -7.58 13.90 14.30
CA PRO A 505 -7.93 13.23 15.56
C PRO A 505 -7.69 11.71 15.46
N LEU A 506 -7.45 11.03 16.58
CA LEU A 506 -7.29 9.57 16.62
C LEU A 506 -8.60 8.80 16.38
N SER A 507 -9.74 9.47 16.55
CA SER A 507 -11.09 8.95 16.31
C SER A 507 -11.93 9.98 15.55
N THR A 508 -13.02 9.55 14.95
CA THR A 508 -14.07 10.45 14.41
C THR A 508 -15.40 9.74 14.58
N CYS A 509 -15.76 9.45 15.84
CA CYS A 509 -16.89 8.57 16.15
C CYS A 509 -18.22 9.05 15.57
N SER A 510 -18.44 10.37 15.51
CA SER A 510 -19.60 11.01 14.88
C SER A 510 -19.71 10.81 13.35
N ARG A 511 -18.74 10.14 12.71
CA ARG A 511 -18.89 9.61 11.34
C ARG A 511 -19.89 8.45 11.29
N TYR A 512 -19.99 7.66 12.36
CA TYR A 512 -20.82 6.47 12.42
C TYR A 512 -22.24 6.84 12.87
N SER A 513 -23.20 6.75 11.95
CA SER A 513 -24.52 7.41 12.08
C SER A 513 -25.57 6.63 12.86
N SER A 514 -25.26 5.43 13.34
CA SER A 514 -26.19 4.55 14.06
C SER A 514 -25.44 3.59 14.99
N CYS A 515 -26.16 2.95 15.93
CA CYS A 515 -25.57 1.93 16.81
C CYS A 515 -24.84 0.84 16.03
N PHE A 516 -25.50 0.28 15.00
CA PHE A 516 -24.90 -0.77 14.18
C PHE A 516 -23.66 -0.28 13.43
N ASP A 517 -23.66 0.92 12.84
CA ASP A 517 -22.47 1.43 12.15
C ASP A 517 -21.31 1.69 13.12
N CYS A 518 -21.61 2.22 14.31
CA CYS A 518 -20.66 2.46 15.40
C CYS A 518 -20.01 1.16 15.91
N VAL A 519 -20.82 0.10 16.09
CA VAL A 519 -20.36 -1.21 16.55
C VAL A 519 -19.64 -1.98 15.44
N MET A 520 -20.16 -2.00 14.21
CA MET A 520 -19.56 -2.68 13.06
C MET A 520 -18.21 -2.07 12.65
N ALA A 521 -18.00 -0.77 12.89
CA ALA A 521 -16.69 -0.13 12.72
C ALA A 521 -15.58 -0.84 13.53
N ARG A 522 -15.91 -1.39 14.70
CA ARG A 522 -14.99 -2.04 15.65
C ARG A 522 -13.81 -1.12 16.06
N ASP A 523 -14.05 0.18 16.12
CA ASP A 523 -13.06 1.20 16.44
C ASP A 523 -12.84 1.28 17.96
N PRO A 524 -11.65 0.93 18.51
CA PRO A 524 -11.46 0.87 19.96
C PRO A 524 -11.65 2.19 20.71
N PHE A 525 -11.61 3.33 20.01
CA PHE A 525 -11.87 4.64 20.59
C PHE A 525 -13.36 4.98 20.73
N CYS A 526 -14.23 4.32 19.96
CA CYS A 526 -15.63 4.72 19.79
C CYS A 526 -16.62 3.73 20.43
N ALA A 527 -17.73 4.25 20.94
CA ALA A 527 -18.86 3.49 21.46
C ALA A 527 -20.19 4.23 21.22
N TRP A 528 -21.29 3.51 21.20
CA TRP A 528 -22.64 4.08 21.11
C TRP A 528 -23.15 4.42 22.52
N ASP A 529 -23.70 5.62 22.75
CA ASP A 529 -24.19 6.05 24.08
C ASP A 529 -25.70 5.84 24.31
N GLY A 530 -26.42 5.43 23.26
CA GLY A 530 -27.88 5.36 23.20
C GLY A 530 -28.48 6.30 22.15
N LEU A 531 -27.78 7.37 21.78
CA LEU A 531 -28.24 8.43 20.86
C LEU A 531 -27.26 8.71 19.71
N GLU A 532 -25.95 8.72 19.98
CA GLU A 532 -24.90 8.92 18.97
C GLU A 532 -23.64 8.09 19.25
N CYS A 533 -22.71 8.05 18.29
CA CYS A 533 -21.44 7.36 18.42
C CYS A 533 -20.35 8.31 18.94
N VAL A 534 -19.92 8.09 20.19
CA VAL A 534 -19.07 8.99 20.99
C VAL A 534 -17.67 8.41 21.22
N GLU A 535 -16.71 9.27 21.54
CA GLU A 535 -15.37 8.83 21.98
C GLU A 535 -15.40 8.42 23.47
N ILE A 536 -14.93 7.21 23.79
CA ILE A 536 -15.00 6.61 25.13
C ILE A 536 -14.29 7.44 26.22
N THR A 537 -13.28 8.22 25.83
CA THR A 537 -12.51 9.12 26.71
C THR A 537 -13.37 10.26 27.27
N SER A 538 -14.32 10.76 26.47
CA SER A 538 -15.16 11.92 26.80
C SER A 538 -16.25 11.61 27.83
N HIS A 539 -16.55 10.33 28.06
CA HIS A 539 -17.71 9.88 28.80
C HIS A 539 -17.38 9.33 30.20
N ASN A 540 -17.75 10.11 31.24
CA ASN A 540 -17.58 9.75 32.65
C ASN A 540 -18.40 8.51 33.10
N ARG A 541 -19.42 8.09 32.34
CA ARG A 541 -20.31 6.96 32.67
C ARG A 541 -20.25 5.87 31.61
N ARG A 542 -19.18 5.08 31.61
CA ARG A 542 -18.96 3.97 30.65
C ARG A 542 -20.03 2.86 30.70
N ALA A 543 -20.81 2.76 31.77
CA ALA A 543 -21.80 1.69 31.97
C ALA A 543 -23.01 1.75 31.01
N ASN A 544 -23.21 2.88 30.32
CA ASN A 544 -24.29 3.06 29.33
C ASN A 544 -23.77 2.95 27.88
N LEU A 545 -22.47 2.68 27.68
CA LEU A 545 -21.86 2.68 26.35
C LEU A 545 -21.82 1.25 25.77
N THR A 546 -22.25 1.09 24.51
CA THR A 546 -22.15 -0.16 23.75
C THR A 546 -20.92 -0.16 22.83
N GLN A 547 -20.11 -1.20 22.90
CA GLN A 547 -18.98 -1.45 22.00
C GLN A 547 -18.70 -2.96 21.89
N ASP A 548 -18.51 -3.48 20.66
CA ASP A 548 -18.05 -4.85 20.40
C ASP A 548 -16.94 -4.84 19.32
N ILE A 549 -15.69 -4.76 19.77
CA ILE A 549 -14.53 -4.76 18.86
C ILE A 549 -14.28 -6.17 18.27
N LEU A 550 -14.68 -7.24 18.98
CA LEU A 550 -14.33 -8.61 18.63
C LEU A 550 -15.17 -9.17 17.47
N ASN A 551 -16.47 -8.89 17.45
CA ASN A 551 -17.42 -9.42 16.47
C ASN A 551 -18.17 -8.33 15.70
N GLY A 552 -18.22 -7.09 16.21
CA GLY A 552 -18.93 -5.97 15.60
C GLY A 552 -20.39 -6.27 15.30
N ASN A 553 -21.08 -6.99 16.20
CA ASN A 553 -22.47 -7.43 15.98
C ASN A 553 -23.37 -7.55 17.23
N GLN A 554 -22.96 -7.10 18.42
CA GLN A 554 -23.76 -7.18 19.64
C GLN A 554 -24.08 -5.82 20.28
N GLY A 555 -25.21 -5.74 21.00
CA GLY A 555 -25.53 -4.62 21.90
C GLY A 555 -26.40 -3.50 21.31
N CYS A 556 -26.94 -3.69 20.10
CA CYS A 556 -27.84 -2.74 19.42
C CYS A 556 -29.29 -3.22 19.36
N ASP A 557 -29.65 -4.27 20.11
CA ASP A 557 -30.95 -4.94 20.05
C ASP A 557 -32.13 -4.05 20.53
N GLU A 558 -31.86 -3.06 21.38
CA GLU A 558 -32.85 -2.07 21.84
C GLU A 558 -32.92 -0.82 20.94
N SER A 559 -31.95 -0.62 20.03
CA SER A 559 -31.96 0.52 19.10
C SER A 559 -32.87 0.23 17.91
N THR A 560 -33.99 0.95 17.81
CA THR A 560 -35.00 0.78 16.76
C THR A 560 -34.46 1.19 15.39
N ALA A 561 -33.97 0.21 14.63
CA ALA A 561 -33.37 0.41 13.31
C ALA A 561 -34.33 1.04 12.26
N ASP A 562 -35.65 1.05 12.51
CA ASP A 562 -36.66 1.67 11.65
C ASP A 562 -36.60 3.22 11.63
N ASP A 563 -36.21 3.88 12.73
CA ASP A 563 -36.53 5.31 12.94
C ASP A 563 -35.77 6.28 12.00
N HIS A 564 -34.78 5.78 11.26
CA HIS A 564 -33.97 6.54 10.28
C HIS A 564 -33.91 5.88 8.88
N VAL A 565 -34.75 4.88 8.58
CA VAL A 565 -34.74 4.23 7.25
C VAL A 565 -35.29 5.19 6.20
N LEU A 566 -34.52 5.41 5.12
CA LEU A 566 -34.91 6.36 4.08
C LEU A 566 -36.07 5.80 3.24
N HIS A 567 -37.26 6.40 3.36
CA HIS A 567 -38.39 6.08 2.48
C HIS A 567 -38.34 6.91 1.19
N ARG A 568 -38.46 6.24 0.04
CA ARG A 568 -38.63 6.85 -1.30
C ARG A 568 -39.84 6.23 -2.00
N SER A 569 -40.43 6.99 -2.93
CA SER A 569 -41.47 6.47 -3.85
C SER A 569 -41.05 6.70 -5.29
N ARG A 570 -41.35 5.76 -6.19
CA ARG A 570 -41.12 5.90 -7.63
C ARG A 570 -42.29 5.34 -8.42
N SER A 571 -42.67 6.05 -9.47
CA SER A 571 -43.75 5.68 -10.38
C SER A 571 -43.24 5.67 -11.81
N VAL A 572 -43.49 4.58 -12.54
CA VAL A 572 -42.94 4.32 -13.88
C VAL A 572 -43.99 3.67 -14.78
N MET A 573 -43.76 3.64 -16.09
CA MET A 573 -44.61 2.93 -17.04
C MET A 573 -44.17 1.48 -17.22
N ALA A 574 -45.11 0.62 -17.64
CA ALA A 574 -44.82 -0.76 -17.94
C ALA A 574 -43.87 -0.89 -19.14
N GLY A 575 -42.68 -1.47 -18.91
CA GLY A 575 -41.59 -1.56 -19.87
C GLY A 575 -40.38 -0.68 -19.57
N ASP A 576 -40.45 0.24 -18.60
CA ASP A 576 -39.31 1.08 -18.19
C ASP A 576 -38.26 0.27 -17.38
N ASP A 577 -36.98 0.57 -17.54
CA ASP A 577 -35.91 0.07 -16.68
C ASP A 577 -35.70 1.00 -15.47
N VAL A 578 -35.60 0.46 -14.25
CA VAL A 578 -35.60 1.24 -13.00
C VAL A 578 -34.48 0.84 -12.05
N LEU A 579 -33.52 1.73 -11.79
CA LEU A 579 -32.47 1.53 -10.78
C LEU A 579 -32.91 2.06 -9.41
N LEU A 580 -33.27 1.16 -8.49
CA LEU A 580 -33.48 1.45 -7.08
C LEU A 580 -32.11 1.45 -6.38
N GLN A 581 -31.59 2.64 -6.07
CA GLN A 581 -30.23 2.81 -5.53
C GLN A 581 -30.11 2.32 -4.08
N CYS A 582 -28.96 1.80 -3.69
CA CYS A 582 -28.67 1.48 -2.29
C CYS A 582 -27.19 1.75 -1.98
N GLU A 583 -26.93 2.88 -1.33
CA GLU A 583 -25.58 3.37 -1.04
C GLU A 583 -25.07 2.81 0.29
N LEU A 584 -24.21 1.78 0.23
CA LEU A 584 -23.59 1.19 1.41
C LEU A 584 -22.41 2.05 1.91
N SER A 585 -22.47 2.43 3.19
CA SER A 585 -21.41 3.14 3.93
C SER A 585 -20.16 2.29 4.14
N SER A 586 -20.34 0.96 4.20
CA SER A 586 -19.30 -0.03 4.39
C SER A 586 -18.95 -0.74 3.07
N ASN A 587 -17.66 -0.84 2.78
CA ASN A 587 -17.09 -1.65 1.69
C ASN A 587 -17.03 -3.15 2.05
N LEU A 588 -17.36 -3.55 3.29
CA LEU A 588 -17.45 -4.94 3.73
C LEU A 588 -18.88 -5.49 3.71
N ALA A 589 -19.88 -4.60 3.67
CA ALA A 589 -21.28 -4.98 3.63
C ALA A 589 -21.70 -5.46 2.22
N THR A 590 -22.63 -6.41 2.16
CA THR A 590 -23.29 -6.84 0.92
C THR A 590 -24.76 -6.39 0.88
N PRO A 591 -25.29 -5.91 -0.27
CA PRO A 591 -26.67 -5.47 -0.37
C PRO A 591 -27.62 -6.66 -0.61
N GLU A 592 -28.55 -6.86 0.31
CA GLU A 592 -29.66 -7.80 0.15
C GLU A 592 -30.97 -7.05 -0.10
N TRP A 593 -31.85 -7.62 -0.93
CA TRP A 593 -33.10 -6.96 -1.34
C TRP A 593 -34.32 -7.83 -1.06
N MET A 594 -35.31 -7.25 -0.40
CA MET A 594 -36.63 -7.86 -0.21
C MET A 594 -37.71 -7.09 -0.95
N LEU A 595 -38.68 -7.80 -1.54
CA LEU A 595 -39.93 -7.25 -2.08
C LEU A 595 -41.11 -7.75 -1.24
N ASN A 596 -41.88 -6.83 -0.68
CA ASN A 596 -43.08 -7.11 0.13
C ASN A 596 -42.82 -8.15 1.25
N GLY A 597 -41.66 -8.04 1.92
CA GLY A 597 -41.25 -8.94 3.00
C GLY A 597 -40.75 -10.32 2.56
N LYS A 598 -40.37 -10.49 1.28
CA LYS A 598 -39.74 -11.72 0.76
C LYS A 598 -38.43 -11.41 0.08
N GLU A 599 -37.41 -12.23 0.34
CA GLU A 599 -36.12 -12.20 -0.36
C GLU A 599 -36.33 -12.25 -1.89
N LEU A 600 -35.63 -11.38 -2.62
CA LEU A 600 -35.55 -11.44 -4.07
C LEU A 600 -34.36 -12.33 -4.48
N PRO A 601 -34.57 -13.48 -5.16
CA PRO A 601 -33.49 -14.32 -5.66
C PRO A 601 -32.85 -13.68 -6.90
N GLY A 602 -32.11 -12.59 -6.68
CA GLY A 602 -31.76 -11.56 -7.68
C GLY A 602 -30.69 -11.89 -8.71
N TYR A 603 -30.64 -13.12 -9.21
CA TYR A 603 -29.64 -13.58 -10.20
C TYR A 603 -30.24 -14.33 -11.40
N GLY A 604 -30.80 -13.58 -12.35
CA GLY A 604 -31.11 -14.07 -13.68
C GLY A 604 -31.72 -13.01 -14.58
N LEU A 605 -31.24 -12.89 -15.83
CA LEU A 605 -31.86 -12.01 -16.83
C LEU A 605 -33.35 -12.37 -17.04
N ASP A 606 -33.66 -13.67 -16.96
CA ASP A 606 -35.02 -14.22 -17.06
C ASP A 606 -35.96 -13.80 -15.92
N SER A 607 -35.44 -13.19 -14.85
CA SER A 607 -36.22 -12.80 -13.65
C SER A 607 -36.79 -11.38 -13.69
N GLY A 608 -36.35 -10.53 -14.62
CA GLY A 608 -36.67 -9.10 -14.62
C GLY A 608 -35.95 -8.28 -13.54
N TYR A 609 -34.90 -8.84 -12.93
CA TYR A 609 -34.12 -8.19 -11.87
C TYR A 609 -32.60 -8.40 -12.04
N ARG A 610 -31.82 -7.40 -11.63
CA ARG A 610 -30.36 -7.48 -11.51
C ARG A 610 -29.88 -6.67 -10.31
N VAL A 611 -29.33 -7.35 -9.29
CA VAL A 611 -28.58 -6.69 -8.21
C VAL A 611 -27.21 -6.23 -8.74
N GLY A 612 -26.84 -4.99 -8.45
CA GLY A 612 -25.53 -4.40 -8.73
C GLY A 612 -24.90 -3.77 -7.48
N THR A 613 -23.70 -3.20 -7.64
CA THR A 613 -22.98 -2.49 -6.55
C THR A 613 -23.70 -1.24 -6.06
N ASP A 614 -24.50 -0.63 -6.94
CA ASP A 614 -25.09 0.70 -6.73
C ASP A 614 -26.58 0.61 -6.37
N GLY A 615 -27.18 -0.58 -6.42
CA GLY A 615 -28.60 -0.83 -6.20
C GLY A 615 -29.19 -2.02 -6.96
N LEU A 616 -30.51 -2.14 -6.94
CA LEU A 616 -31.30 -3.12 -7.68
C LEU A 616 -31.84 -2.50 -8.97
N LEU A 617 -31.49 -3.07 -10.12
CA LEU A 617 -32.12 -2.75 -11.40
C LEU A 617 -33.33 -3.67 -11.61
N VAL A 618 -34.51 -3.08 -11.72
CA VAL A 618 -35.72 -3.71 -12.27
C VAL A 618 -35.67 -3.53 -13.79
N ILE A 619 -35.85 -4.61 -14.55
CA ILE A 619 -35.69 -4.65 -16.01
C ILE A 619 -37.07 -4.90 -16.65
N GLU A 620 -37.41 -4.12 -17.70
CA GLU A 620 -38.72 -4.14 -18.38
C GLU A 620 -39.91 -4.09 -17.39
N ALA A 621 -39.94 -3.10 -16.48
CA ALA A 621 -40.79 -3.12 -15.29
C ALA A 621 -42.27 -3.46 -15.58
N ARG A 622 -42.85 -4.35 -14.78
CA ARG A 622 -44.19 -4.93 -15.00
C ARG A 622 -45.11 -4.68 -13.80
N PRO A 623 -46.44 -4.55 -13.98
CA PRO A 623 -47.36 -4.25 -12.87
C PRO A 623 -47.24 -5.14 -11.63
N PHE A 624 -46.93 -6.43 -11.79
CA PHE A 624 -46.74 -7.37 -10.68
C PHE A 624 -45.44 -7.16 -9.87
N GLN A 625 -44.52 -6.34 -10.39
CA GLN A 625 -43.30 -5.89 -9.70
C GLN A 625 -43.55 -4.60 -8.90
N SER A 626 -44.81 -4.13 -8.80
CA SER A 626 -45.15 -3.03 -7.89
C SER A 626 -45.11 -3.48 -6.42
N GLY A 627 -44.67 -2.62 -5.52
CA GLY A 627 -44.66 -2.88 -4.09
C GLY A 627 -43.50 -2.24 -3.33
N ASN A 628 -43.34 -2.64 -2.07
CA ASN A 628 -42.31 -2.15 -1.18
C ASN A 628 -41.04 -3.00 -1.33
N TYR A 629 -40.01 -2.41 -1.96
CA TYR A 629 -38.65 -2.92 -1.98
C TYR A 629 -37.88 -2.37 -0.78
N CYS A 630 -37.15 -3.21 -0.05
CA CYS A 630 -36.23 -2.79 1.01
C CYS A 630 -34.83 -3.33 0.72
N CYS A 631 -33.83 -2.46 0.79
CA CYS A 631 -32.42 -2.84 0.78
C CYS A 631 -31.89 -2.97 2.21
N PHE A 632 -31.13 -4.03 2.46
CA PHE A 632 -30.41 -4.28 3.71
C PHE A 632 -28.90 -4.32 3.46
N ALA A 633 -28.13 -3.75 4.37
CA ALA A 633 -26.70 -3.97 4.49
C ALA A 633 -26.47 -5.21 5.37
N LEU A 634 -25.93 -6.29 4.81
CA LEU A 634 -25.46 -7.44 5.58
C LEU A 634 -23.96 -7.27 5.89
N GLU A 635 -23.62 -7.11 7.18
CA GLU A 635 -22.25 -7.09 7.69
C GLU A 635 -22.17 -7.86 9.03
N ASN A 636 -21.08 -8.59 9.29
CA ASN A 636 -20.87 -9.39 10.52
C ASN A 636 -22.00 -10.39 10.89
N GLY A 637 -22.89 -10.74 9.94
CA GLY A 637 -24.06 -11.60 10.16
C GLY A 637 -25.34 -10.87 10.57
N VAL A 638 -25.33 -9.53 10.58
CA VAL A 638 -26.47 -8.67 10.92
C VAL A 638 -26.96 -7.93 9.68
N HIS A 639 -28.28 -7.82 9.53
CA HIS A 639 -28.94 -7.17 8.41
C HIS A 639 -29.51 -5.83 8.90
N VAL A 640 -29.03 -4.71 8.36
CA VAL A 640 -29.47 -3.35 8.74
C VAL A 640 -30.25 -2.74 7.58
N PRO A 641 -31.50 -2.28 7.74
CA PRO A 641 -32.26 -1.63 6.67
C PRO A 641 -31.60 -0.30 6.27
N VAL A 642 -31.46 -0.06 4.96
CA VAL A 642 -30.80 1.13 4.39
C VAL A 642 -31.81 2.08 3.76
N VAL A 643 -32.71 1.54 2.93
CA VAL A 643 -33.65 2.33 2.13
C VAL A 643 -34.86 1.48 1.74
N ILE A 644 -36.05 2.07 1.82
CA ILE A 644 -37.33 1.48 1.41
C ILE A 644 -37.89 2.26 0.21
N TYR A 645 -38.09 1.58 -0.91
CA TYR A 645 -38.75 2.12 -2.10
C TYR A 645 -40.15 1.54 -2.26
N ASN A 646 -41.17 2.40 -2.33
CA ASN A 646 -42.48 2.05 -2.87
C ASN A 646 -42.45 2.26 -4.41
N LEU A 647 -42.46 1.17 -5.18
CA LEU A 647 -42.48 1.20 -6.65
C LEU A 647 -43.89 0.95 -7.17
N THR A 648 -44.40 1.84 -8.03
CA THR A 648 -45.69 1.68 -8.72
C THR A 648 -45.51 1.65 -10.23
N VAL A 649 -45.80 0.50 -10.86
CA VAL A 649 -45.68 0.34 -12.31
C VAL A 649 -47.06 0.49 -12.97
N HIS A 650 -47.23 1.55 -13.75
CA HIS A 650 -48.48 1.87 -14.45
C HIS A 650 -48.55 1.16 -15.80
N GLN A 651 -49.60 0.36 -16.01
CA GLN A 651 -49.88 -0.23 -17.32
C GLN A 651 -50.64 0.77 -18.20
N ASP A 652 -50.19 0.96 -19.45
CA ASP A 652 -50.86 1.85 -20.38
C ASP A 652 -52.23 1.27 -20.79
N LEU A 653 -53.31 1.90 -20.31
CA LEU A 653 -54.68 1.53 -20.63
C LEU A 653 -55.08 2.20 -21.93
N LEU A 654 -54.83 1.50 -23.05
CA LEU A 654 -55.31 1.89 -24.38
C LEU A 654 -56.77 2.37 -24.31
N ALA A 655 -56.97 3.66 -24.58
CA ALA A 655 -58.27 4.29 -24.44
C ALA A 655 -59.32 3.56 -25.31
N PRO A 656 -60.53 3.28 -24.77
CA PRO A 656 -61.55 2.57 -25.53
C PRO A 656 -61.90 3.36 -26.80
N PRO A 657 -62.00 2.69 -27.97
CA PRO A 657 -62.18 3.39 -29.24
C PRO A 657 -63.49 4.20 -29.24
N PRO A 658 -63.48 5.44 -29.76
CA PRO A 658 -64.61 6.35 -29.65
C PRO A 658 -65.86 5.77 -30.31
N MET A 659 -66.96 5.72 -29.56
CA MET A 659 -68.24 5.21 -30.04
C MET A 659 -68.73 6.03 -31.25
N LYS A 660 -68.99 5.37 -32.37
CA LYS A 660 -69.49 6.02 -33.59
C LYS A 660 -70.91 6.57 -33.35
N PRO A 661 -71.17 7.88 -33.50
CA PRO A 661 -72.50 8.45 -33.32
C PRO A 661 -73.44 8.00 -34.43
N THR A 662 -74.69 7.67 -34.07
CA THR A 662 -75.69 7.15 -35.01
C THR A 662 -76.67 8.23 -35.46
N LYS A 663 -76.54 8.64 -36.73
CA LYS A 663 -77.55 9.14 -37.72
C LYS A 663 -78.77 9.93 -37.21
N PRO A 664 -79.16 10.98 -37.97
CA PRO A 664 -80.36 10.82 -38.82
C PRO A 664 -80.18 11.19 -40.32
N ARG A 665 -81.20 10.83 -41.12
CA ARG A 665 -81.54 11.31 -42.48
C ARG A 665 -82.35 12.63 -42.37
N LEU A 666 -82.70 13.43 -43.40
CA LEU A 666 -82.55 13.49 -44.87
C LEU A 666 -82.50 15.02 -45.25
N THR A 667 -82.20 15.53 -46.46
CA THR A 667 -83.09 15.68 -47.65
C THR A 667 -82.30 16.22 -48.87
N THR A 668 -82.96 16.35 -50.04
CA THR A 668 -82.34 16.51 -51.38
C THR A 668 -82.60 17.87 -52.07
N ALA A 669 -81.59 18.43 -52.75
CA ALA A 669 -81.65 19.23 -54.00
C ALA A 669 -80.19 19.60 -54.40
N ASN A 670 -79.59 19.36 -55.59
CA ASN A 670 -79.93 19.23 -57.01
C ASN A 670 -79.45 20.47 -57.85
N TYR A 671 -79.12 20.24 -59.14
CA TYR A 671 -78.87 21.19 -60.27
C TYR A 671 -77.41 21.55 -60.70
N TRP A 672 -76.85 20.72 -61.62
CA TRP A 672 -75.97 21.00 -62.81
C TRP A 672 -74.54 21.61 -62.63
N THR A 673 -73.42 20.93 -62.98
CA THR A 673 -72.76 20.63 -64.29
C THR A 673 -72.13 21.85 -65.01
N ILE A 674 -70.99 21.77 -65.72
CA ILE A 674 -70.75 21.05 -67.01
C ILE A 674 -69.32 20.48 -67.15
N GLN A 675 -69.25 19.22 -67.62
CA GLN A 675 -68.36 18.52 -68.59
C GLN A 675 -67.00 19.17 -69.00
N THR A 676 -65.93 18.40 -69.26
CA THR A 676 -65.77 17.52 -70.45
C THR A 676 -65.17 16.11 -70.21
N SER A 677 -65.38 15.23 -71.21
CA SER A 677 -64.99 13.80 -71.33
C SER A 677 -65.08 13.40 -72.83
N PRO A 678 -64.74 12.16 -73.30
CA PRO A 678 -64.15 10.97 -72.65
C PRO A 678 -62.61 10.92 -72.95
N SER A 679 -61.88 9.87 -73.34
CA SER A 679 -62.08 8.45 -73.73
C SER A 679 -60.70 7.72 -73.74
N ASP A 680 -60.54 6.39 -73.67
CA ASP A 680 -61.51 5.28 -73.51
C ASP A 680 -60.88 4.04 -72.79
N SER A 681 -61.45 2.84 -73.01
CA SER A 681 -61.14 1.51 -72.45
C SER A 681 -60.67 0.51 -73.55
N PRO A 682 -60.22 -0.76 -73.29
CA PRO A 682 -60.40 -1.57 -72.07
C PRO A 682 -59.22 -2.44 -71.56
N GLU A 683 -59.44 -2.99 -70.36
CA GLU A 683 -59.02 -4.30 -69.77
C GLU A 683 -57.68 -4.99 -70.12
N ASP A 684 -56.89 -5.33 -69.08
CA ASP A 684 -56.54 -6.74 -68.79
C ASP A 684 -56.14 -6.96 -67.30
N PHE A 685 -56.02 -8.22 -66.84
CA PHE A 685 -55.88 -8.63 -65.43
C PHE A 685 -54.45 -9.08 -65.00
N HIS A 686 -53.98 -8.58 -63.84
CA HIS A 686 -52.95 -9.18 -62.95
C HIS A 686 -51.49 -9.36 -63.51
N PRO A 687 -50.48 -9.70 -62.67
CA PRO A 687 -50.16 -9.27 -61.29
C PRO A 687 -48.66 -8.85 -61.14
N THR A 688 -48.12 -8.94 -59.91
CA THR A 688 -46.69 -8.85 -59.46
C THR A 688 -46.15 -7.47 -59.02
N PRO A 689 -45.13 -7.41 -58.13
CA PRO A 689 -44.46 -8.50 -57.41
C PRO A 689 -44.80 -8.59 -55.91
N VAL A 690 -44.77 -9.82 -55.38
CA VAL A 690 -44.82 -10.09 -53.93
C VAL A 690 -43.39 -10.07 -53.38
N SER A 691 -43.15 -9.34 -52.28
CA SER A 691 -41.88 -9.39 -51.54
C SER A 691 -41.66 -10.81 -50.97
N PRO A 692 -40.47 -11.40 -51.08
CA PRO A 692 -40.30 -12.86 -50.95
C PRO A 692 -40.66 -13.39 -49.57
N HIS A 693 -41.59 -14.34 -49.55
CA HIS A 693 -41.86 -15.19 -48.39
C HIS A 693 -40.70 -16.20 -48.25
N PHE A 694 -39.76 -15.93 -47.34
CA PHE A 694 -38.70 -16.89 -47.02
C PHE A 694 -39.24 -17.99 -46.08
N GLU A 695 -39.53 -19.16 -46.66
CA GLU A 695 -39.95 -20.34 -45.91
C GLU A 695 -38.84 -20.91 -44.99
N PHE A 696 -39.25 -21.76 -44.05
CA PHE A 696 -38.45 -22.28 -42.95
C PHE A 696 -37.25 -23.16 -43.36
N LEU A 697 -36.08 -22.55 -43.55
CA LEU A 697 -34.76 -23.18 -43.56
C LEU A 697 -33.79 -22.33 -42.69
N SER A 698 -33.04 -22.83 -41.71
CA SER A 698 -32.81 -24.22 -41.28
C SER A 698 -32.53 -24.32 -39.78
N MET A 699 -33.48 -24.87 -39.01
CA MET A 699 -33.26 -25.30 -37.59
C MET A 699 -32.21 -26.40 -37.43
N ARG A 700 -31.79 -27.03 -38.54
CA ARG A 700 -30.77 -28.10 -38.55
C ARG A 700 -29.36 -27.51 -38.45
N ASN A 701 -29.11 -26.36 -39.07
CA ASN A 701 -27.77 -25.75 -39.15
C ASN A 701 -27.34 -25.18 -37.80
N MET A 702 -28.23 -24.51 -37.06
CA MET A 702 -27.88 -23.94 -35.75
C MET A 702 -27.54 -25.03 -34.72
N LYS A 703 -28.22 -26.19 -34.75
CA LYS A 703 -27.86 -27.36 -33.92
C LYS A 703 -26.48 -27.92 -34.28
N VAL A 704 -26.14 -28.00 -35.57
CA VAL A 704 -24.79 -28.43 -36.00
C VAL A 704 -23.73 -27.43 -35.54
N MET A 705 -23.99 -26.11 -35.63
CA MET A 705 -23.07 -25.08 -35.14
C MET A 705 -22.84 -25.17 -33.63
N TYR A 706 -23.90 -25.33 -32.82
CA TYR A 706 -23.80 -25.52 -31.38
C TYR A 706 -23.07 -26.82 -31.01
N LEU A 707 -23.36 -27.94 -31.68
CA LEU A 707 -22.64 -29.20 -31.46
C LEU A 707 -21.14 -29.07 -31.80
N SER A 708 -20.79 -28.40 -32.89
CA SER A 708 -19.40 -28.10 -33.23
C SER A 708 -18.72 -27.19 -32.22
N LEU A 709 -19.41 -26.18 -31.68
CA LEU A 709 -18.86 -25.30 -30.64
C LEU A 709 -18.58 -26.09 -29.35
N ILE A 710 -19.51 -26.98 -28.96
CA ILE A 710 -19.39 -27.84 -27.78
C ILE A 710 -18.26 -28.86 -27.95
N THR A 711 -18.09 -29.48 -29.12
CA THR A 711 -16.97 -30.41 -29.36
C THR A 711 -15.62 -29.70 -29.43
N ILE A 712 -15.55 -28.48 -29.99
CA ILE A 712 -14.34 -27.65 -29.97
C ILE A 712 -13.98 -27.29 -28.52
N LEU A 713 -14.92 -26.77 -27.72
CA LEU A 713 -14.69 -26.42 -26.32
C LEU A 713 -14.31 -27.65 -25.48
N GLY A 714 -14.96 -28.80 -25.70
CA GLY A 714 -14.64 -30.07 -25.05
C GLY A 714 -13.23 -30.56 -25.40
N ALA A 715 -12.84 -30.49 -26.67
CA ALA A 715 -11.49 -30.85 -27.11
C ALA A 715 -10.42 -29.90 -26.54
N LEU A 716 -10.69 -28.58 -26.51
CA LEU A 716 -9.79 -27.57 -25.96
C LEU A 716 -9.63 -27.74 -24.44
N CYS A 717 -10.70 -28.06 -23.72
CA CYS A 717 -10.68 -28.42 -22.30
C CYS A 717 -9.95 -29.75 -22.03
N PHE A 718 -10.05 -30.73 -22.93
CA PHE A 718 -9.31 -31.98 -22.85
C PHE A 718 -7.80 -31.75 -23.09
N VAL A 719 -7.43 -30.95 -24.08
CA VAL A 719 -6.03 -30.54 -24.30
C VAL A 719 -5.48 -29.78 -23.08
N LEU A 720 -6.25 -28.84 -22.50
CA LEU A 720 -5.87 -28.14 -21.27
C LEU A 720 -5.66 -29.09 -20.08
N THR A 721 -6.55 -30.06 -19.86
CA THR A 721 -6.40 -31.04 -18.77
C THR A 721 -5.24 -32.01 -19.02
N VAL A 722 -4.97 -32.43 -20.26
CA VAL A 722 -3.77 -33.20 -20.61
C VAL A 722 -2.49 -32.39 -20.39
N VAL A 723 -2.47 -31.11 -20.76
CA VAL A 723 -1.32 -30.21 -20.51
C VAL A 723 -1.11 -29.98 -19.01
N LEU A 724 -2.18 -29.75 -18.23
CA LEU A 724 -2.10 -29.59 -16.78
C LEU A 724 -1.65 -30.88 -16.08
N LEU A 725 -2.11 -32.05 -16.53
CA LEU A 725 -1.62 -33.35 -16.05
C LEU A 725 -0.15 -33.58 -16.42
N TYR A 726 0.27 -33.23 -17.63
CA TYR A 726 1.67 -33.32 -18.06
C TYR A 726 2.58 -32.40 -17.24
N VAL A 727 2.20 -31.14 -17.04
CA VAL A 727 2.92 -30.19 -16.17
C VAL A 727 2.94 -30.69 -14.73
N GLY A 728 1.81 -31.20 -14.20
CA GLY A 728 1.74 -31.82 -12.88
C GLY A 728 2.68 -33.02 -12.73
N PHE A 729 2.78 -33.87 -13.74
CA PHE A 729 3.67 -35.03 -13.77
C PHE A 729 5.15 -34.61 -13.88
N CYS A 730 5.47 -33.59 -14.68
CA CYS A 730 6.81 -32.99 -14.74
C CYS A 730 7.23 -32.33 -13.41
N LEU A 731 6.29 -31.75 -12.66
CA LEU A 731 6.53 -31.19 -11.33
C LEU A 731 6.68 -32.29 -10.26
N GLN A 732 5.85 -33.34 -10.30
CA GLN A 732 6.01 -34.52 -9.43
C GLN A 732 7.31 -35.29 -9.71
N GLY A 733 7.72 -35.38 -10.98
CA GLY A 733 9.01 -35.97 -11.38
C GLY A 733 10.24 -35.27 -10.81
N ARG A 734 10.09 -34.05 -10.25
CA ARG A 734 11.15 -33.33 -9.52
C ARG A 734 11.06 -33.48 -7.98
N ARG A 735 10.08 -34.22 -7.46
CA ARG A 735 9.98 -34.60 -6.02
C ARG A 735 10.45 -36.05 -5.77
N GLY A 736 11.56 -36.44 -6.40
CA GLY A 736 12.22 -37.74 -6.23
C GLY A 736 13.69 -37.60 -5.82
N LYS A 737 14.14 -38.42 -4.86
CA LYS A 737 15.52 -38.37 -4.31
C LYS A 737 16.57 -38.73 -5.38
N TYR A 738 17.54 -37.85 -5.58
CA TYR A 738 18.82 -38.22 -6.22
C TYR A 738 20.01 -37.90 -5.30
N SER A 739 20.65 -38.95 -4.80
CA SER A 739 21.96 -38.86 -4.17
C SER A 739 23.07 -38.84 -5.23
N LEU A 740 24.14 -38.07 -4.97
CA LEU A 740 25.35 -38.07 -5.79
C LEU A 740 26.02 -39.46 -5.80
N ARG A 741 26.08 -40.12 -6.98
CA ARG A 741 27.18 -40.97 -7.53
C ARG A 741 26.71 -41.93 -8.66
N ALA A 742 26.31 -41.41 -9.83
CA ALA A 742 26.01 -42.28 -10.99
C ALA A 742 26.18 -41.63 -12.40
N ALA A 743 26.90 -40.51 -12.55
CA ALA A 743 27.05 -39.83 -13.86
C ALA A 743 28.50 -39.57 -14.31
N ALA A 744 29.49 -39.78 -13.44
CA ALA A 744 30.90 -39.48 -13.73
C ALA A 744 31.63 -40.58 -14.51
N ARG A 745 31.02 -41.19 -15.55
CA ARG A 745 31.71 -42.20 -16.38
C ARG A 745 31.19 -42.53 -17.79
N THR A 746 30.29 -41.74 -18.41
CA THR A 746 29.93 -41.93 -19.84
C THR A 746 29.55 -40.61 -20.52
N GLU A 747 30.53 -39.86 -21.02
CA GLU A 747 30.48 -39.19 -22.34
C GLU A 747 31.85 -38.61 -22.73
N ARG A 748 32.73 -39.50 -23.21
CA ARG A 748 33.91 -39.15 -24.03
C ARG A 748 33.66 -39.72 -25.44
N LYS A 749 33.90 -38.92 -26.49
CA LYS A 749 33.61 -39.19 -27.92
C LYS A 749 32.10 -39.16 -28.23
N ARG A 750 31.56 -38.12 -28.88
CA ARG A 750 31.91 -37.59 -30.22
C ARG A 750 31.54 -36.11 -30.32
N GLY A 751 32.06 -35.43 -31.35
CA GLY A 751 31.59 -34.10 -31.75
C GLY A 751 31.81 -33.86 -33.24
N ALA A 752 31.06 -32.92 -33.81
CA ALA A 752 31.35 -32.27 -35.09
C ALA A 752 30.60 -30.93 -35.16
N HIS A 753 31.31 -29.88 -35.61
CA HIS A 753 30.85 -28.58 -36.12
C HIS A 753 29.36 -28.17 -36.00
N LEU A 754 29.15 -27.02 -35.35
CA LEU A 754 28.94 -25.79 -36.13
C LEU A 754 29.51 -24.58 -35.37
N GLU A 755 30.38 -23.80 -36.01
CA GLU A 755 30.86 -22.51 -35.50
C GLU A 755 30.34 -21.39 -36.41
N LEU A 756 30.05 -20.22 -35.83
CA LEU A 756 29.89 -18.97 -36.57
C LEU A 756 30.80 -17.92 -35.96
N LYS A 757 31.63 -17.30 -36.82
CA LYS A 757 32.77 -16.46 -36.43
C LYS A 757 32.34 -15.12 -35.81
N THR A 758 32.87 -14.81 -34.64
CA THR A 758 33.27 -13.42 -34.33
C THR A 758 34.67 -13.16 -34.90
N ILE A 759 34.83 -12.08 -35.66
CA ILE A 759 36.13 -11.67 -36.22
C ILE A 759 36.87 -10.81 -35.18
N SER A 760 38.10 -11.20 -34.86
CA SER A 760 39.06 -10.40 -34.11
C SER A 760 40.10 -9.78 -35.04
N SER A 761 40.60 -8.59 -34.72
CA SER A 761 41.88 -8.08 -35.23
C SER A 761 42.82 -7.76 -34.08
N ASN A 762 43.59 -8.76 -33.66
CA ASN A 762 44.77 -8.55 -32.82
C ASN A 762 45.89 -7.91 -33.66
N CYS A 763 46.63 -6.98 -33.06
CA CYS A 763 48.06 -6.83 -33.32
C CYS A 763 48.77 -6.88 -31.95
N ASN A 764 49.78 -7.74 -31.83
CA ASN A 764 50.56 -7.90 -30.61
C ASN A 764 52.02 -8.17 -31.00
N GLY A 765 52.95 -7.37 -30.47
CA GLY A 765 54.36 -7.37 -30.84
C GLY A 765 55.23 -6.96 -29.65
N LYS A 766 56.37 -7.62 -29.52
CA LYS A 766 57.38 -7.50 -28.45
C LYS A 766 58.77 -7.39 -29.09
N PRO A 767 59.83 -6.94 -28.37
CA PRO A 767 59.87 -6.01 -27.23
C PRO A 767 61.02 -4.97 -27.38
N ASP A 768 61.49 -4.43 -26.26
CA ASP A 768 62.85 -3.92 -25.96
C ASP A 768 63.28 -2.45 -26.28
N THR A 769 63.46 -1.72 -25.16
CA THR A 769 64.50 -0.69 -24.85
C THR A 769 64.46 0.76 -25.36
N HIS A 770 64.92 1.63 -24.43
CA HIS A 770 65.49 2.98 -24.52
C HIS A 770 64.59 4.23 -24.72
N ASP A 771 64.72 5.12 -23.72
CA ASP A 771 64.74 6.60 -23.70
C ASP A 771 63.65 7.44 -24.38
N GLY A 772 63.06 8.37 -23.61
CA GLY A 772 62.00 9.27 -24.09
C GLY A 772 61.47 10.25 -23.04
N LEU A 773 62.34 11.07 -22.44
CA LEU A 773 61.94 12.16 -21.55
C LEU A 773 61.24 13.28 -22.35
N LEU A 774 60.10 13.82 -21.89
CA LEU A 774 59.94 15.27 -21.63
C LEU A 774 58.55 15.71 -21.11
N GLN A 775 58.57 16.89 -20.51
CA GLN A 775 57.51 17.62 -19.81
C GLN A 775 57.19 18.89 -20.60
N ILE A 776 55.92 19.33 -20.63
CA ILE A 776 55.53 20.67 -21.12
C ILE A 776 54.59 21.35 -20.12
N VAL A 777 54.75 22.67 -19.99
CA VAL A 777 54.14 23.61 -19.04
C VAL A 777 53.40 24.70 -19.87
N PRO A 778 52.31 25.32 -19.40
CA PRO A 778 51.42 26.12 -20.26
C PRO A 778 51.96 27.50 -20.64
N GLY A 779 51.26 28.17 -21.57
CA GLY A 779 51.52 29.56 -21.97
C GLY A 779 50.24 30.31 -22.38
N GLU A 780 50.22 31.62 -22.17
CA GLU A 780 49.12 32.56 -22.48
C GLU A 780 49.46 33.42 -23.72
N ALA A 781 48.47 34.07 -24.36
CA ALA A 781 48.53 35.50 -24.81
C ALA A 781 47.38 35.95 -25.77
N THR A 782 46.50 36.83 -25.26
CA THR A 782 45.98 38.10 -25.85
C THR A 782 45.40 38.25 -27.30
N THR A 783 44.07 38.47 -27.35
CA THR A 783 43.31 39.60 -27.98
C THR A 783 43.12 39.84 -29.51
N SER A 784 41.90 39.50 -30.00
CA SER A 784 40.99 40.34 -30.84
C SER A 784 41.32 40.66 -32.33
N PRO A 785 40.39 41.17 -33.19
CA PRO A 785 38.98 41.54 -32.95
C PRO A 785 37.93 41.04 -34.00
N ASN A 786 36.65 41.30 -33.71
CA ASN A 786 35.46 41.44 -34.59
C ASN A 786 35.13 40.39 -35.68
N LYS A 787 34.04 39.63 -35.43
CA LYS A 787 32.91 39.52 -36.39
C LYS A 787 31.60 39.19 -35.67
N GLU A 788 30.48 39.77 -36.12
CA GLU A 788 29.16 39.65 -35.48
C GLU A 788 28.41 38.38 -35.91
N LEU A 789 27.54 37.87 -35.03
CA LEU A 789 26.44 36.94 -35.35
C LEU A 789 25.10 37.55 -34.84
N PRO A 790 23.96 37.20 -35.45
CA PRO A 790 22.68 37.89 -35.23
C PRO A 790 22.01 37.55 -33.88
N PRO A 791 21.11 38.43 -33.38
CA PRO A 791 20.41 38.25 -32.12
C PRO A 791 19.36 37.13 -32.15
N ALA A 792 19.07 36.55 -30.97
CA ALA A 792 18.00 35.58 -30.78
C ALA A 792 16.60 36.25 -30.78
N PRO A 793 15.53 35.54 -31.21
CA PRO A 793 14.18 36.08 -31.20
C PRO A 793 13.59 36.20 -29.77
N PRO A 794 12.69 37.16 -29.52
CA PRO A 794 12.06 37.35 -28.21
C PRO A 794 10.97 36.30 -27.92
N PRO A 795 10.63 36.06 -26.63
CA PRO A 795 9.55 35.16 -26.23
C PRO A 795 8.16 35.78 -26.49
N PRO A 796 7.11 34.94 -26.66
CA PRO A 796 5.73 35.42 -26.82
C PRO A 796 5.12 35.94 -25.50
N PRO A 797 4.17 36.90 -25.56
CA PRO A 797 3.51 37.46 -24.39
C PRO A 797 2.39 36.55 -23.82
N PRO A 798 1.97 36.77 -22.55
CA PRO A 798 0.80 36.09 -21.97
C PRO A 798 -0.52 36.68 -22.48
N PRO A 799 -1.63 35.90 -22.54
CA PRO A 799 -2.97 36.43 -22.71
C PRO A 799 -3.51 37.00 -21.39
N GLU A 800 -4.14 38.18 -21.44
CA GLU A 800 -4.90 38.77 -20.32
C GLU A 800 -6.35 38.24 -20.25
N SER A 801 -7.05 38.60 -19.18
CA SER A 801 -8.41 38.12 -18.86
C SER A 801 -9.53 39.04 -19.37
N GLU A 802 -10.60 38.46 -19.91
CA GLU A 802 -11.92 39.10 -20.00
C GLU A 802 -13.01 38.21 -19.38
N TYR A 803 -14.01 38.86 -18.76
CA TYR A 803 -15.16 38.23 -18.10
C TYR A 803 -16.39 38.27 -19.03
N VAL A 804 -17.08 37.13 -19.19
CA VAL A 804 -18.53 37.12 -19.49
C VAL A 804 -19.20 36.05 -18.63
N ASN A 805 -20.42 36.35 -18.15
CA ASN A 805 -21.09 35.62 -17.08
C ASN A 805 -21.70 34.27 -17.50
N GLY A 806 -21.66 33.31 -16.57
CA GLY A 806 -22.90 32.65 -16.10
C GLY A 806 -23.31 31.33 -16.73
N LEU A 807 -22.90 30.22 -16.10
CA LEU A 807 -23.81 29.23 -15.50
C LEU A 807 -23.02 28.30 -14.56
N SER A 808 -23.67 27.72 -13.54
CA SER A 808 -22.97 27.04 -12.45
C SER A 808 -22.52 25.62 -12.81
N ALA A 809 -21.30 25.26 -12.43
CA ALA A 809 -20.74 23.93 -12.65
C ALA A 809 -20.99 23.01 -11.45
N THR A 810 -21.91 22.05 -11.60
CA THR A 810 -22.23 21.03 -10.59
C THR A 810 -22.04 19.62 -11.15
N LEU A 811 -20.87 19.01 -10.97
CA LEU A 811 -20.68 17.55 -11.00
C LEU A 811 -19.23 17.13 -10.69
N PRO A 812 -18.98 16.40 -9.59
CA PRO A 812 -17.88 15.46 -9.48
C PRO A 812 -18.34 14.07 -9.97
N SER A 813 -17.63 13.50 -10.94
CA SER A 813 -17.82 12.11 -11.39
C SER A 813 -16.72 11.22 -10.82
N VAL A 814 -17.06 10.36 -9.85
CA VAL A 814 -16.11 9.44 -9.20
C VAL A 814 -16.49 8.00 -9.49
N LEU A 815 -15.52 7.21 -9.97
CA LEU A 815 -15.66 5.76 -10.16
C LEU A 815 -15.32 5.04 -8.85
N ARG A 816 -16.26 4.29 -8.26
CA ARG A 816 -15.98 3.41 -7.11
C ARG A 816 -15.29 2.13 -7.63
N LYS A 817 -14.14 1.76 -7.05
CA LYS A 817 -13.32 0.62 -7.48
C LYS A 817 -13.42 -0.52 -6.48
N MET A 818 -14.18 -1.57 -6.81
CA MET A 818 -14.22 -2.81 -6.02
C MET A 818 -14.13 -4.04 -6.95
N ASN A 819 -13.51 -5.11 -6.45
CA ASN A 819 -13.37 -6.41 -7.13
C ASN A 819 -12.93 -6.38 -8.61
N GLY A 820 -11.73 -5.88 -8.86
CA GLY A 820 -10.76 -6.59 -9.72
C GLY A 820 -11.05 -6.76 -11.22
N ASN A 821 -12.07 -6.11 -11.81
CA ASN A 821 -12.16 -5.66 -13.22
C ASN A 821 -13.59 -5.17 -13.55
N SER A 822 -14.16 -4.21 -12.82
CA SER A 822 -15.49 -3.66 -13.11
C SER A 822 -15.61 -2.17 -12.80
N TYR A 823 -16.16 -1.43 -13.76
CA TYR A 823 -16.60 -0.04 -13.66
C TYR A 823 -17.84 0.13 -14.56
N VAL A 824 -18.90 0.77 -14.06
CA VAL A 824 -20.05 1.22 -14.85
C VAL A 824 -20.46 2.60 -14.32
N LEU A 825 -21.08 3.44 -15.15
CA LEU A 825 -21.41 4.82 -14.81
C LEU A 825 -22.78 5.20 -15.42
N LEU A 826 -23.83 5.24 -14.60
CA LEU A 826 -25.13 5.82 -14.95
C LEU A 826 -25.70 6.55 -13.74
N ARG A 827 -25.70 7.89 -13.78
CA ARG A 827 -26.34 8.75 -12.78
C ARG A 827 -27.55 9.43 -13.41
N GLN A 828 -28.74 8.90 -13.13
CA GLN A 828 -29.96 9.71 -13.26
C GLN A 828 -30.03 10.66 -12.06
N THR A 829 -30.34 11.93 -12.32
CA THR A 829 -30.63 12.92 -11.28
C THR A 829 -32.13 12.87 -10.97
N ASP A 830 -32.51 12.51 -9.75
CA ASP A 830 -33.86 12.78 -9.24
C ASP A 830 -34.10 14.30 -9.31
N GLY A 831 -35.21 14.72 -9.93
CA GLY A 831 -35.52 16.14 -10.14
C GLY A 831 -37.03 16.38 -10.11
N ASP A 832 -37.48 17.22 -9.18
CA ASP A 832 -38.91 17.47 -8.96
C ASP A 832 -39.54 18.32 -10.07
N THR A 833 -40.63 17.80 -10.63
CA THR A 833 -41.69 18.55 -11.32
C THR A 833 -41.27 19.62 -12.33
N THR A 834 -40.70 19.22 -13.48
CA THR A 834 -40.96 19.90 -14.77
C THR A 834 -40.66 18.95 -15.93
N SER A 835 -41.53 18.89 -16.95
CA SER A 835 -41.38 17.96 -18.08
C SER A 835 -40.49 18.53 -19.19
N PRO A 836 -39.38 17.87 -19.57
CA PRO A 836 -38.69 18.10 -20.83
C PRO A 836 -39.24 17.20 -21.95
N LEU A 837 -38.96 17.56 -23.20
CA LEU A 837 -39.41 16.82 -24.38
C LEU A 837 -38.58 15.55 -24.60
N TYR A 838 -39.25 14.46 -25.03
CA TYR A 838 -38.62 13.16 -25.33
C TYR A 838 -37.60 13.25 -26.47
N TYR A 839 -36.42 12.68 -26.25
CA TYR A 839 -35.51 12.20 -27.29
C TYR A 839 -35.05 10.77 -26.94
N SER A 840 -34.84 9.93 -27.95
CA SER A 840 -34.47 8.53 -27.72
C SER A 840 -32.99 8.37 -27.41
N PHE A 841 -32.63 7.48 -26.49
CA PHE A 841 -31.24 7.13 -26.16
C PHE A 841 -30.41 6.76 -27.41
N THR A 842 -31.02 6.07 -28.37
CA THR A 842 -30.43 5.71 -29.67
C THR A 842 -30.04 6.93 -30.50
N GLU A 843 -30.77 8.03 -30.36
CA GLU A 843 -30.58 9.26 -31.13
C GLU A 843 -29.45 10.10 -30.56
N GLU A 844 -29.36 10.23 -29.23
CA GLU A 844 -28.22 10.86 -28.56
C GLU A 844 -26.92 10.06 -28.78
N LEU A 845 -26.99 8.71 -28.75
CA LEU A 845 -25.85 7.84 -29.05
C LEU A 845 -25.35 8.04 -30.49
N ASN A 846 -26.25 8.06 -31.48
CA ASN A 846 -25.90 8.34 -32.88
C ASN A 846 -25.29 9.73 -33.04
N ARG A 847 -25.79 10.74 -32.33
CA ARG A 847 -25.25 12.11 -32.34
C ARG A 847 -23.83 12.19 -31.77
N ILE A 848 -23.53 11.40 -30.73
CA ILE A 848 -22.18 11.27 -30.16
C ILE A 848 -21.24 10.54 -31.14
N LEU A 849 -21.73 9.52 -31.84
CA LEU A 849 -20.95 8.77 -32.84
C LEU A 849 -20.62 9.62 -34.08
N GLU A 850 -21.58 10.37 -34.64
CA GLU A 850 -21.31 11.34 -35.72
C GLU A 850 -20.34 12.45 -35.26
N LYS A 851 -20.35 12.87 -33.99
CA LYS A 851 -19.35 13.80 -33.46
C LYS A 851 -17.93 13.21 -33.49
N ARG A 852 -17.76 11.94 -33.10
CA ARG A 852 -16.45 11.24 -33.12
C ARG A 852 -15.94 10.95 -34.54
N LYS A 853 -16.84 10.81 -35.52
CA LYS A 853 -16.51 10.62 -36.94
C LYS A 853 -15.74 11.79 -37.56
N HIS A 854 -15.81 12.98 -36.96
CA HIS A 854 -15.20 14.21 -37.48
C HIS A 854 -13.94 14.67 -36.72
N THR A 855 -13.54 14.00 -35.63
CA THR A 855 -12.26 14.25 -34.95
C THR A 855 -11.11 13.52 -35.66
N GLN A 856 -10.13 14.26 -36.16
CA GLN A 856 -8.93 13.70 -36.81
C GLN A 856 -8.11 12.83 -35.84
N LEU A 857 -7.57 11.71 -36.33
CA LEU A 857 -6.69 10.85 -35.54
C LEU A 857 -5.37 11.55 -35.22
N CYS A 858 -4.93 11.46 -33.96
CA CYS A 858 -3.57 11.81 -33.59
C CYS A 858 -2.61 10.71 -34.09
N SER A 859 -1.46 11.10 -34.67
CA SER A 859 -0.63 10.20 -35.49
C SER A 859 0.36 9.31 -34.72
N LYS A 860 0.18 9.14 -33.41
CA LYS A 860 0.94 8.21 -32.56
C LYS A 860 0.04 7.62 -31.46
N PRO A 861 -0.16 6.29 -31.42
CA PRO A 861 -0.61 5.62 -30.20
C PRO A 861 0.57 5.50 -29.22
N ASP A 862 0.26 5.39 -27.93
CA ASP A 862 1.21 5.05 -26.86
C ASP A 862 0.89 3.64 -26.34
N GLU A 863 1.90 2.82 -26.05
CA GLU A 863 1.75 1.37 -25.82
C GLU A 863 1.36 1.03 -24.37
N SER A 864 0.50 1.85 -23.77
CA SER A 864 0.09 1.80 -22.36
C SER A 864 -1.39 1.41 -22.15
N SER A 865 -2.05 0.84 -23.16
CA SER A 865 -3.48 0.48 -23.11
C SER A 865 -3.81 -0.79 -23.95
N VAL A 866 -3.58 -1.96 -23.36
CA VAL A 866 -4.06 -3.29 -23.78
C VAL A 866 -4.51 -4.08 -22.55
#